data_AF-A0A9W8NKU7-F1
#
_entry.id   AF-A0A9W8NKU7-F1
#
_cell.length_a   1.000
_cell.length_b   1.000
_cell.length_c   1.000
_cell.angle_alpha   90.00
_cell.angle_beta   90.00
_cell.angle_gamma   90.00
#
_symmetry.space_group_name_H-M   'P 1'
#
loop_
_entity.id
_entity.type
_entity.pdbx_description
1 polymer ?
#
loop_
_entity_poly.entity_id
_entity_poly.type
_entity_poly.pdbx_seq_one_letter_code
_entity_poly.pdbx_strand_id
1 'polypeptide(L)'
;MAGTALERALQRFQDGLTQEQRQQFNATSVEDVKAEIRNIQDRLGSVKKLRSLRRISQFLEAMGQIEQLVQIFLNVSNVVAFVWGPIKFTLLVAAARVESLECLLDAYVELGEIIPSLQQYDQLFKAAPCVLEVLELYFCDILEFHQNALSVFARPAWKKFFDATWKTFKTNFKSILESLRRHRALLHDLKLDAACLEIQTSRSQISDLVQKSSDQMISRVADIGNGLGDTYKKLSDKVYDLGKTLDDQRAAQRAALPLQQMSAIIDKLGHPHLEDDQYNALNSCHEQSGQWIFQDSTYLKWTKSTALPESALFIHGIPGAVQLIVRDPAIVPELYDRCCVVNNSEARQLSSLKAWAAHLLKSQRECMVILDGLDECDHKSAGNEARQILNWLTTTVIPDGEKVGSQIRLLALGQRDGVVDSILSKYPSIRLDAVGSHHNDIYMFASSRASEITERFGLQLEEERTMIEKVATTAKGMFLYAKVVMDNLLAQGCLAEFDQELEVKFPTGLNEAYERIVFRVLDNPARHHTHRDAAAKILRWLTCAIRPLKWNEIQRVDSCKSICGSFVEVDESDHKNPLTNLVVNLVHDTARRYLIDTRRVDLLAANATMVLFSSAYLASIPFDRDGDQDFILRNALNGYYGLQDYMISSWESHTALGLDQARMLPLEVKNSLGAVLVNFLKHCKFDIPFKEDTSDFENIKKVLNEEKFALLVQYLEILSSTIRKVTEEIRIPLLDKRTRSVFISLNGPPGYKCPNPGCLMFSEIFETKKAREEHVAQHHNQFTCPVDGCLRQTLGFTSGSELRKHNEQVHSCQAVDSATFPTVGKSQDIWSAARFGDIDYFEDVLQKRDNLRRIDKGRDTLLTVAAQHGQLELCQYLVRCGYGIFHAGNEAFPSKTALGAAIETRNKELFDLLISLAHEDEMRDFTDGDALTAHYAAAINSGEREFIDAIFTLILTKKDHIDFDDLFYHIAKYPPARHADASEVYDALRAVVEKYNAWESLSGPKLKTGGNYVMLACCSKNPNVLSFLLQHTSPEEWYATDHKYKRPPIFAAILYGSIECVQLLFKYAGTEIMEHYDGEGNGPLHLVCEFGNDRIIEMLNVVLPYSMSHLNNRNADGNTPLHRALYMSSHETLLKIQPLLDTGAIDFSVRNHAGETVFDLERDPAVLSALHSAANRKKWKTPGHDDISSSARPLDLASSVDHSALCALY
;
A
#
# COMPACT_ATOMS: atom_id res chain seq x y z
N MET A 1 -20.37 53.27 40.02
CA MET A 1 -18.94 53.09 40.36
C MET A 1 -18.82 51.98 41.39
N ALA A 2 -18.53 50.77 40.92
CA ALA A 2 -18.12 49.65 41.76
C ALA A 2 -16.88 49.07 41.10
N GLY A 3 -15.72 49.26 41.72
CA GLY A 3 -14.46 48.66 41.26
C GLY A 3 -14.47 47.15 41.45
N THR A 4 -13.50 46.46 40.84
CA THR A 4 -13.42 44.98 40.88
C THR A 4 -13.21 44.45 42.31
N ALA A 5 -13.28 43.13 42.51
CA ALA A 5 -13.01 42.55 43.82
C ALA A 5 -11.54 42.83 44.21
N LEU A 6 -10.63 42.66 43.24
CA LEU A 6 -9.20 42.95 43.38
C LEU A 6 -8.91 44.41 43.75
N GLU A 7 -9.49 45.39 43.06
CA GLU A 7 -9.27 46.81 43.36
C GLU A 7 -9.68 47.17 44.80
N ARG A 8 -10.80 46.60 45.27
CA ARG A 8 -11.28 46.82 46.65
C ARG A 8 -10.42 46.11 47.68
N ALA A 9 -9.90 44.92 47.38
CA ALA A 9 -8.97 44.20 48.25
C ALA A 9 -7.62 44.92 48.34
N LEU A 10 -7.09 45.40 47.22
CA LEU A 10 -5.86 46.18 47.16
C LEU A 10 -5.99 47.51 47.90
N GLN A 11 -7.09 48.25 47.74
CA GLN A 11 -7.32 49.49 48.48
C GLN A 11 -7.35 49.22 50.00
N ARG A 12 -8.07 48.18 50.45
CA ARG A 12 -8.08 47.77 51.87
C ARG A 12 -6.70 47.37 52.39
N PHE A 13 -5.91 46.67 51.58
CA PHE A 13 -4.53 46.32 51.91
C PHE A 13 -3.67 47.57 52.08
N GLN A 14 -3.69 48.47 51.10
CA GLN A 14 -2.96 49.75 51.15
C GLN A 14 -3.41 50.62 52.34
N ASP A 15 -4.71 50.70 52.63
CA ASP A 15 -5.25 51.44 53.78
C ASP A 15 -4.67 50.95 55.12
N GLY A 16 -4.35 49.66 55.22
CA GLY A 16 -3.65 49.06 56.37
C GLY A 16 -2.15 49.31 56.48
N LEU A 17 -1.52 49.96 55.49
CA LEU A 17 -0.07 50.25 55.46
C LEU A 17 0.25 51.70 55.85
N THR A 18 1.38 51.91 56.56
CA THR A 18 1.94 53.25 56.77
C THR A 18 2.43 53.87 55.45
N GLN A 19 2.55 55.21 55.41
CA GLN A 19 3.02 55.91 54.22
C GLN A 19 4.41 55.46 53.75
N GLU A 20 5.32 55.19 54.70
CA GLU A 20 6.65 54.62 54.45
C GLU A 20 6.57 53.21 53.84
N GLN A 21 5.72 52.34 54.39
CA GLN A 21 5.51 50.98 53.86
C GLN A 21 4.93 50.99 52.45
N ARG A 22 3.95 51.87 52.16
CA ARG A 22 3.39 52.01 50.81
C ARG A 22 4.47 52.38 49.78
N GLN A 23 5.32 53.35 50.12
CA GLN A 23 6.44 53.76 49.24
C GLN A 23 7.47 52.64 49.06
N GLN A 24 7.82 51.93 50.12
CA GLN A 24 8.79 50.83 50.06
C GLN A 24 8.25 49.63 49.25
N PHE A 25 6.99 49.26 49.42
CA PHE A 25 6.42 48.08 48.78
C PHE A 25 6.16 48.31 47.30
N ASN A 26 5.67 49.50 46.90
CA ASN A 26 5.36 49.85 45.51
C ASN A 26 6.58 49.81 44.55
N ALA A 27 7.81 49.72 45.09
CA ALA A 27 9.05 49.60 44.32
C ALA A 27 9.76 48.24 44.50
N THR A 28 9.15 47.25 45.16
CA THR A 28 9.78 45.95 45.44
C THR A 28 9.49 44.92 44.33
N SER A 29 10.56 44.30 43.81
CA SER A 29 10.51 43.22 42.81
C SER A 29 10.68 41.81 43.41
N VAL A 30 10.52 40.76 42.59
CA VAL A 30 10.89 39.39 43.01
C VAL A 30 12.40 39.22 43.15
N GLU A 31 13.21 39.96 42.39
CA GLU A 31 14.68 40.01 42.50
C GLU A 31 15.12 40.56 43.86
N ASP A 32 14.41 41.57 44.37
CA ASP A 32 14.61 42.12 45.71
C ASP A 32 14.34 41.10 46.82
N VAL A 33 13.28 40.30 46.67
CA VAL A 33 12.95 39.20 47.60
C VAL A 33 14.02 38.11 47.56
N LYS A 34 14.45 37.70 46.35
CA LYS A 34 15.55 36.74 46.15
C LYS A 34 16.89 37.26 46.67
N ALA A 35 17.15 38.57 46.63
CA ALA A 35 18.32 39.21 47.23
C ALA A 35 18.24 39.16 48.77
N GLU A 36 17.12 39.53 49.36
CA GLU A 36 16.97 39.51 50.82
C GLU A 36 17.01 38.09 51.40
N ILE A 37 16.46 37.09 50.68
CA ILE A 37 16.61 35.67 51.03
C ILE A 37 18.08 35.22 51.06
N ARG A 38 18.94 35.74 50.18
CA ARG A 38 20.39 35.49 50.21
C ARG A 38 21.04 36.19 51.41
N ASN A 39 20.76 37.47 51.63
CA ASN A 39 21.25 38.23 52.78
C ASN A 39 20.91 37.55 54.13
N ILE A 40 19.69 37.03 54.27
CA ILE A 40 19.25 36.30 55.47
C ILE A 40 19.97 34.95 55.58
N GLN A 41 20.18 34.21 54.48
CA GLN A 41 20.97 32.98 54.50
C GLN A 41 22.42 33.23 54.95
N ASP A 42 23.09 34.25 54.41
CA ASP A 42 24.48 34.56 54.76
C ASP A 42 24.59 35.01 56.23
N ARG A 43 23.65 35.86 56.69
CA ARG A 43 23.57 36.30 58.09
C ARG A 43 23.31 35.14 59.05
N LEU A 44 22.40 34.22 58.73
CA LEU A 44 22.13 33.05 59.57
C LEU A 44 23.24 31.98 59.46
N GLY A 45 23.93 31.92 58.31
CA GLY A 45 25.09 31.07 58.06
C GLY A 45 26.26 31.40 58.97
N SER A 46 26.64 32.68 59.07
CA SER A 46 27.71 33.14 59.96
C SER A 46 27.45 32.83 61.45
N VAL A 47 26.17 32.75 61.86
CA VAL A 47 25.75 32.41 63.23
C VAL A 47 25.39 30.92 63.39
N LYS A 48 25.62 30.08 62.36
CA LYS A 48 25.28 28.64 62.31
C LYS A 48 23.80 28.31 62.61
N LYS A 49 22.87 29.23 62.30
CA LYS A 49 21.42 29.07 62.48
C LYS A 49 20.66 29.09 61.15
N LEU A 50 21.25 28.52 60.10
CA LEU A 50 20.60 28.36 58.80
C LEU A 50 19.22 27.71 58.94
N ARG A 51 18.30 28.18 58.10
CA ARG A 51 16.97 27.60 57.85
C ARG A 51 16.82 27.49 56.35
N SER A 52 16.25 26.38 55.86
CA SER A 52 16.24 26.04 54.43
C SER A 52 15.29 26.97 53.65
N LEU A 53 15.72 28.20 53.41
CA LEU A 53 14.95 29.26 52.75
C LEU A 53 14.62 28.92 51.29
N ARG A 54 15.24 27.89 50.70
CA ARG A 54 14.82 27.30 49.43
C ARG A 54 13.43 26.66 49.48
N ARG A 55 12.89 26.32 50.66
CA ARG A 55 11.60 25.63 50.81
C ARG A 55 10.39 26.44 50.33
N ILE A 56 10.48 27.77 50.35
CA ILE A 56 9.42 28.65 49.84
C ILE A 56 9.50 28.89 48.32
N SER A 57 10.39 28.19 47.60
CA SER A 57 10.57 28.35 46.15
C SER A 57 9.28 28.11 45.37
N GLN A 58 8.51 27.07 45.69
CA GLN A 58 7.22 26.77 45.05
C GLN A 58 6.22 27.93 45.19
N PHE A 59 6.17 28.59 46.36
CA PHE A 59 5.33 29.78 46.55
C PHE A 59 5.83 30.97 45.73
N LEU A 60 7.15 31.23 45.71
CA LEU A 60 7.73 32.32 44.91
C LEU A 60 7.54 32.10 43.40
N GLU A 61 7.60 30.85 42.94
CA GLU A 61 7.33 30.48 41.55
C GLU A 61 5.84 30.65 41.19
N ALA A 62 4.94 30.18 42.07
CA ALA A 62 3.50 30.41 41.91
C ALA A 62 3.17 31.91 41.84
N MET A 63 3.77 32.74 42.72
CA MET A 63 3.59 34.20 42.69
C MET A 63 4.13 34.82 41.39
N GLY A 64 5.24 34.32 40.84
CA GLY A 64 5.78 34.77 39.55
C GLY A 64 4.93 34.38 38.34
N GLN A 65 4.28 33.21 38.36
CA GLN A 65 3.30 32.83 37.33
C GLN A 65 2.05 33.73 37.43
N ILE A 66 1.57 33.96 38.65
CA ILE A 66 0.46 34.86 38.99
C ILE A 66 0.73 36.32 38.57
N GLU A 67 1.97 36.80 38.72
CA GLU A 67 2.45 38.12 38.26
C GLU A 67 2.33 38.28 36.75
N GLN A 68 2.84 37.32 35.98
CA GLN A 68 2.78 37.33 34.51
C GLN A 68 1.34 37.35 34.02
N LEU A 69 0.47 36.55 34.62
CA LEU A 69 -0.96 36.49 34.26
C LEU A 69 -1.68 37.82 34.53
N VAL A 70 -1.47 38.47 35.67
CA VAL A 70 -2.10 39.78 35.94
C VAL A 70 -1.53 40.90 35.07
N GLN A 71 -0.24 40.85 34.74
CA GLN A 71 0.35 41.79 33.78
C GLN A 71 -0.27 41.63 32.38
N ILE A 72 -0.51 40.39 31.93
CA ILE A 72 -1.09 40.10 30.60
C ILE A 72 -2.60 40.42 30.56
N PHE A 73 -3.37 40.01 31.57
CA PHE A 73 -4.84 39.98 31.49
C PHE A 73 -5.55 41.15 32.19
N LEU A 74 -5.04 41.63 33.32
CA LEU A 74 -5.62 42.78 34.02
C LEU A 74 -4.92 44.09 33.66
N ASN A 75 -3.74 44.03 33.04
CA ASN A 75 -2.95 45.19 32.59
C ASN A 75 -2.57 46.16 33.73
N VAL A 76 -2.44 45.66 34.97
CA VAL A 76 -2.09 46.47 36.15
C VAL A 76 -0.74 46.03 36.76
N SER A 77 0.36 46.58 36.23
CA SER A 77 1.72 46.28 36.68
C SER A 77 2.00 46.61 38.16
N ASN A 78 1.30 47.62 38.70
CA ASN A 78 1.66 48.22 39.99
C ASN A 78 1.11 47.43 41.19
N VAL A 79 0.26 46.42 40.97
CA VAL A 79 -0.40 45.65 42.04
C VAL A 79 0.56 44.64 42.67
N VAL A 80 1.40 43.99 41.85
CA VAL A 80 2.20 42.84 42.29
C VAL A 80 3.37 43.24 43.20
N ALA A 81 3.83 44.49 43.11
CA ALA A 81 4.77 45.08 44.07
C ALA A 81 4.25 45.01 45.53
N PHE A 82 2.93 45.06 45.73
CA PHE A 82 2.28 44.87 47.04
C PHE A 82 2.16 43.41 47.49
N VAL A 83 2.59 42.43 46.68
CA VAL A 83 2.83 41.04 47.10
C VAL A 83 4.32 40.87 47.48
N TRP A 84 5.24 41.31 46.63
CA TRP A 84 6.68 41.18 46.87
C TRP A 84 7.19 41.99 48.08
N GLY A 85 6.69 43.23 48.26
CA GLY A 85 7.03 44.11 49.39
C GLY A 85 6.80 43.47 50.77
N PRO A 86 5.57 42.98 51.07
CA PRO A 86 5.26 42.28 52.31
C PRO A 86 6.07 41.00 52.53
N ILE A 87 6.39 40.23 51.48
CA ILE A 87 7.26 39.05 51.59
C ILE A 87 8.65 39.50 52.07
N LYS A 88 9.27 40.48 51.39
CA LYS A 88 10.58 41.03 51.76
C LYS A 88 10.59 41.55 53.20
N PHE A 89 9.58 42.34 53.58
CA PHE A 89 9.48 42.94 54.91
C PHE A 89 9.26 41.88 56.01
N THR A 90 8.30 40.97 55.84
CA THR A 90 8.00 39.95 56.86
C THR A 90 9.17 38.98 57.04
N LEU A 91 9.87 38.58 55.97
CA LEU A 91 11.10 37.78 56.07
C LEU A 91 12.23 38.52 56.81
N LEU A 92 12.51 39.78 56.43
CA LEU A 92 13.54 40.62 57.07
C LEU A 92 13.31 40.76 58.58
N VAL A 93 12.06 41.06 58.97
CA VAL A 93 11.67 41.25 60.37
C VAL A 93 11.65 39.92 61.14
N ALA A 94 11.02 38.87 60.59
CA ALA A 94 10.96 37.55 61.24
C ALA A 94 12.35 36.95 61.45
N ALA A 95 13.30 37.19 60.53
CA ALA A 95 14.69 36.75 60.63
C ALA A 95 15.48 37.39 61.81
N ALA A 96 14.85 38.23 62.63
CA ALA A 96 15.39 38.69 63.90
C ALA A 96 15.12 37.72 65.09
N ARG A 97 14.33 36.66 64.90
CA ARG A 97 14.14 35.54 65.85
C ARG A 97 13.88 34.24 65.06
N VAL A 98 14.69 33.22 65.30
CA VAL A 98 14.73 32.02 64.43
C VAL A 98 13.41 31.24 64.45
N GLU A 99 12.79 31.11 65.62
CA GLU A 99 11.52 30.36 65.76
C GLU A 99 10.36 31.05 65.01
N SER A 100 10.34 32.39 64.97
CA SER A 100 9.35 33.13 64.18
C SER A 100 9.62 33.09 62.68
N LEU A 101 10.89 32.99 62.26
CA LEU A 101 11.23 32.79 60.85
C LEU A 101 10.83 31.38 60.38
N GLU A 102 11.06 30.34 61.18
CA GLU A 102 10.57 28.98 60.87
C GLU A 102 9.06 28.98 60.68
N CYS A 103 8.32 29.49 61.67
CA CYS A 103 6.87 29.59 61.64
C CYS A 103 6.34 30.31 60.38
N LEU A 104 6.92 31.45 60.02
CA LEU A 104 6.52 32.21 58.83
C LEU A 104 6.84 31.46 57.54
N LEU A 105 8.01 30.83 57.48
CA LEU A 105 8.41 30.03 56.31
C LEU A 105 7.58 28.75 56.17
N ASP A 106 7.10 28.14 57.26
CA ASP A 106 6.16 27.01 57.20
C ASP A 106 4.82 27.46 56.59
N ALA A 107 4.30 28.62 57.01
CA ALA A 107 3.08 29.19 56.44
C ALA A 107 3.22 29.50 54.94
N TYR A 108 4.38 29.97 54.48
CA TYR A 108 4.65 30.14 53.05
C TYR A 108 4.73 28.81 52.28
N VAL A 109 5.20 27.72 52.89
CA VAL A 109 5.17 26.37 52.29
C VAL A 109 3.73 25.87 52.17
N GLU A 110 2.94 25.97 53.25
CA GLU A 110 1.52 25.57 53.27
C GLU A 110 0.68 26.31 52.19
N LEU A 111 1.03 27.57 51.87
CA LEU A 111 0.44 28.28 50.73
C LEU A 111 0.92 27.75 49.38
N GLY A 112 2.23 27.56 49.21
CA GLY A 112 2.84 27.10 47.96
C GLY A 112 2.34 25.72 47.52
N GLU A 113 2.04 24.82 48.46
CA GLU A 113 1.48 23.49 48.17
C GLU A 113 0.02 23.52 47.67
N ILE A 114 -0.77 24.52 48.11
CA ILE A 114 -2.18 24.64 47.74
C ILE A 114 -2.34 25.31 46.38
N ILE A 115 -1.51 26.31 46.04
CA ILE A 115 -1.64 27.03 44.77
C ILE A 115 -1.12 26.12 43.62
N PRO A 116 -1.97 25.74 42.65
CA PRO A 116 -1.52 24.92 41.51
C PRO A 116 -0.63 25.75 40.57
N SER A 117 0.23 25.08 39.78
CA SER A 117 0.89 25.78 38.67
C SER A 117 -0.15 26.25 37.66
N LEU A 118 -0.09 27.54 37.32
CA LEU A 118 -1.12 28.21 36.52
C LEU A 118 -0.83 28.23 35.01
N GLN A 119 0.41 27.97 34.58
CA GLN A 119 0.80 27.95 33.16
C GLN A 119 -0.05 26.99 32.30
N GLN A 120 -0.50 25.87 32.88
CA GLN A 120 -1.38 24.92 32.18
C GLN A 120 -2.79 25.47 31.88
N TYR A 121 -3.13 26.67 32.39
CA TYR A 121 -4.41 27.35 32.19
C TYR A 121 -4.28 28.61 31.32
N ASP A 122 -3.10 28.91 30.73
CA ASP A 122 -2.84 30.10 29.91
C ASP A 122 -3.82 30.29 28.73
N GLN A 123 -4.37 29.20 28.19
CA GLN A 123 -5.39 29.23 27.14
C GLN A 123 -6.80 29.48 27.72
N LEU A 124 -7.10 28.89 28.89
CA LEU A 124 -8.38 29.08 29.59
C LEU A 124 -8.55 30.52 30.10
N PHE A 125 -7.49 31.15 30.61
CA PHE A 125 -7.51 32.57 30.99
C PHE A 125 -7.75 33.52 29.79
N LYS A 126 -7.41 33.11 28.56
CA LYS A 126 -7.73 33.86 27.32
C LYS A 126 -9.17 33.68 26.87
N ALA A 127 -9.74 32.49 27.10
CA ALA A 127 -11.02 32.08 26.52
C ALA A 127 -12.23 32.44 27.39
N ALA A 128 -12.09 32.48 28.71
CA ALA A 128 -13.23 32.55 29.63
C ALA A 128 -13.08 33.66 30.70
N PRO A 129 -13.83 34.78 30.61
CA PRO A 129 -13.76 35.87 31.58
C PRO A 129 -14.05 35.46 33.03
N CYS A 130 -14.89 34.46 33.26
CA CYS A 130 -15.19 33.94 34.60
C CYS A 130 -13.98 33.27 35.28
N VAL A 131 -12.97 32.83 34.53
CA VAL A 131 -11.74 32.23 35.10
C VAL A 131 -10.80 33.34 35.61
N LEU A 132 -10.90 34.55 35.07
CA LEU A 132 -10.18 35.73 35.60
C LEU A 132 -10.72 36.15 36.97
N GLU A 133 -12.02 35.97 37.25
CA GLU A 133 -12.58 36.23 38.59
C GLU A 133 -11.95 35.32 39.66
N VAL A 134 -11.65 34.06 39.31
CA VAL A 134 -10.93 33.14 40.22
C VAL A 134 -9.50 33.59 40.46
N LEU A 135 -8.82 34.15 39.45
CA LEU A 135 -7.50 34.76 39.62
C LEU A 135 -7.56 35.99 40.54
N GLU A 136 -8.58 36.87 40.40
CA GLU A 136 -8.80 37.97 41.36
C GLU A 136 -9.00 37.46 42.80
N LEU A 137 -9.75 36.37 42.99
CA LEU A 137 -9.98 35.76 44.31
C LEU A 137 -8.70 35.20 44.92
N TYR A 138 -7.84 34.54 44.13
CA TYR A 138 -6.51 34.13 44.58
C TYR A 138 -5.67 35.31 45.08
N PHE A 139 -5.63 36.43 44.34
CA PHE A 139 -4.94 37.64 44.80
C PHE A 139 -5.55 38.21 46.09
N CYS A 140 -6.88 38.18 46.23
CA CYS A 140 -7.54 38.66 47.44
C CYS A 140 -7.12 37.83 48.67
N ASP A 141 -7.12 36.49 48.57
CA ASP A 141 -6.65 35.58 49.62
C ASP A 141 -5.17 35.84 49.99
N ILE A 142 -4.31 36.08 48.99
CA ILE A 142 -2.86 36.36 49.17
C ILE A 142 -2.63 37.72 49.86
N LEU A 143 -3.35 38.76 49.44
CA LEU A 143 -3.28 40.08 50.08
C LEU A 143 -3.83 40.04 51.52
N GLU A 144 -4.89 39.27 51.78
CA GLU A 144 -5.41 39.05 53.13
C GLU A 144 -4.41 38.29 54.01
N PHE A 145 -3.74 37.27 53.46
CA PHE A 145 -2.64 36.58 54.15
C PHE A 145 -1.51 37.56 54.54
N HIS A 146 -1.08 38.41 53.60
CA HIS A 146 -0.06 39.42 53.87
C HIS A 146 -0.53 40.46 54.89
N GLN A 147 -1.80 40.88 54.86
CA GLN A 147 -2.35 41.80 55.85
C GLN A 147 -2.31 41.19 57.25
N ASN A 148 -2.71 39.92 57.36
CA ASN A 148 -2.64 39.15 58.60
C ASN A 148 -1.19 38.97 59.07
N ALA A 149 -0.23 38.68 58.18
CA ALA A 149 1.18 38.53 58.52
C ALA A 149 1.82 39.87 58.98
N LEU A 150 1.49 40.97 58.31
CA LEU A 150 1.93 42.31 58.70
C LEU A 150 1.33 42.73 60.05
N SER A 151 0.09 42.35 60.38
CA SER A 151 -0.51 42.59 61.70
C SER A 151 0.28 41.96 62.85
N VAL A 152 1.04 40.89 62.57
CA VAL A 152 1.99 40.28 63.51
C VAL A 152 3.31 41.06 63.50
N PHE A 153 3.99 41.16 62.35
CA PHE A 153 5.40 41.57 62.29
C PHE A 153 5.63 43.09 62.25
N ALA A 154 4.68 43.87 61.73
CA ALA A 154 4.76 45.33 61.76
C ALA A 154 4.38 45.94 63.13
N ARG A 155 3.84 45.12 64.06
CA ARG A 155 3.37 45.60 65.36
C ARG A 155 4.54 46.03 66.26
N PRO A 156 4.46 47.19 66.94
CA PRO A 156 5.40 47.54 67.99
C PRO A 156 5.51 46.44 69.05
N ALA A 157 6.74 46.08 69.41
CA ALA A 157 7.06 44.98 70.32
C ALA A 157 6.52 43.58 69.92
N TRP A 158 6.32 43.30 68.62
CA TRP A 158 5.87 41.99 68.12
C TRP A 158 6.58 40.79 68.76
N LYS A 159 7.91 40.88 69.00
CA LYS A 159 8.71 39.82 69.62
C LYS A 159 8.18 39.35 70.99
N LYS A 160 7.55 40.23 71.76
CA LYS A 160 6.97 39.93 73.10
C LYS A 160 5.60 39.27 73.01
N PHE A 161 4.82 39.59 71.98
CA PHE A 161 3.45 39.11 71.80
C PHE A 161 3.31 38.01 70.74
N PHE A 162 4.42 37.63 70.10
CA PHE A 162 4.46 36.73 68.94
C PHE A 162 3.63 35.47 69.17
N ASP A 163 3.83 34.73 70.26
CA ASP A 163 3.15 33.44 70.45
C ASP A 163 1.61 33.59 70.58
N ALA A 164 1.13 34.76 71.06
CA ALA A 164 -0.29 35.08 71.15
C ALA A 164 -0.86 35.57 69.80
N THR A 165 -0.19 36.52 69.14
CA THR A 165 -0.65 37.04 67.83
C THR A 165 -0.50 36.01 66.71
N TRP A 166 0.51 35.14 66.80
CA TRP A 166 0.72 34.03 65.88
C TRP A 166 -0.36 32.95 66.01
N LYS A 167 -0.91 32.75 67.22
CA LYS A 167 -2.07 31.86 67.42
C LYS A 167 -3.31 32.40 66.70
N THR A 168 -3.58 33.71 66.81
CA THR A 168 -4.67 34.37 66.07
C THR A 168 -4.43 34.31 64.56
N PHE A 169 -3.21 34.60 64.12
CA PHE A 169 -2.79 34.47 62.73
C PHE A 169 -3.04 33.06 62.19
N LYS A 170 -2.64 31.99 62.91
CA LYS A 170 -2.88 30.60 62.49
C LYS A 170 -4.38 30.26 62.36
N THR A 171 -5.26 30.88 63.15
CA THR A 171 -6.71 30.70 63.00
C THR A 171 -7.22 31.33 61.70
N ASN A 172 -6.89 32.59 61.44
CA ASN A 172 -7.27 33.28 60.20
C ASN A 172 -6.64 32.60 58.97
N PHE A 173 -5.39 32.17 59.10
CA PHE A 173 -4.64 31.49 58.05
C PHE A 173 -5.32 30.19 57.60
N LYS A 174 -5.87 29.39 58.53
CA LYS A 174 -6.67 28.20 58.14
C LYS A 174 -7.87 28.56 57.25
N SER A 175 -8.59 29.64 57.57
CA SER A 175 -9.70 30.12 56.75
C SER A 175 -9.25 30.53 55.35
N ILE A 176 -8.07 31.15 55.22
CA ILE A 176 -7.46 31.49 53.92
C ILE A 176 -7.05 30.23 53.16
N LEU A 177 -6.42 29.23 53.82
CA LEU A 177 -6.07 27.95 53.19
C LEU A 177 -7.33 27.18 52.72
N GLU A 178 -8.45 27.26 53.45
CA GLU A 178 -9.75 26.71 53.04
C GLU A 178 -10.41 27.53 51.92
N SER A 179 -10.20 28.85 51.87
CA SER A 179 -10.55 29.71 50.73
C SER A 179 -9.79 29.29 49.46
N LEU A 180 -8.46 29.25 49.52
CA LEU A 180 -7.57 28.85 48.43
C LEU A 180 -7.82 27.41 47.94
N ARG A 181 -8.18 26.48 48.84
CA ARG A 181 -8.60 25.12 48.43
C ARG A 181 -9.94 25.11 47.71
N ARG A 182 -10.90 25.93 48.13
CA ARG A 182 -12.18 26.10 47.41
C ARG A 182 -11.95 26.77 46.06
N HIS A 183 -11.10 27.79 45.96
CA HIS A 183 -10.71 28.39 44.68
C HIS A 183 -9.96 27.41 43.77
N ARG A 184 -9.15 26.49 44.32
CA ARG A 184 -8.50 25.39 43.56
C ARG A 184 -9.52 24.38 43.05
N ALA A 185 -10.47 23.97 43.89
CA ALA A 185 -11.56 23.10 43.47
C ALA A 185 -12.40 23.79 42.40
N LEU A 186 -12.73 25.07 42.57
CA LEU A 186 -13.48 25.86 41.59
C LEU A 186 -12.72 26.02 40.28
N LEU A 187 -11.39 26.18 40.29
CA LEU A 187 -10.55 26.17 39.07
C LEU A 187 -10.47 24.78 38.40
N HIS A 188 -10.58 23.70 39.18
CA HIS A 188 -10.63 22.33 38.68
C HIS A 188 -12.02 21.96 38.12
N ASP A 189 -13.08 22.40 38.77
CA ASP A 189 -14.45 22.20 38.32
C ASP A 189 -14.76 23.11 37.13
N LEU A 190 -14.22 24.34 37.10
CA LEU A 190 -14.15 25.16 35.88
C LEU A 190 -13.25 24.55 34.80
N LYS A 191 -12.31 23.65 35.11
CA LYS A 191 -11.61 22.86 34.08
C LYS A 191 -12.51 21.76 33.52
N LEU A 192 -13.42 21.21 34.33
CA LEU A 192 -14.47 20.27 33.87
C LEU A 192 -15.58 20.99 33.11
N ASP A 193 -16.02 22.17 33.56
CA ASP A 193 -17.04 22.99 32.91
C ASP A 193 -16.48 23.74 31.71
N ALA A 194 -15.18 24.09 31.68
CA ALA A 194 -14.50 24.59 30.48
C ALA A 194 -13.97 23.46 29.59
N ALA A 195 -13.89 22.20 30.06
CA ALA A 195 -13.81 21.03 29.18
C ALA A 195 -15.20 20.67 28.63
N CYS A 196 -16.28 20.89 29.38
CA CYS A 196 -17.66 20.77 28.90
C CYS A 196 -18.04 21.94 28.00
N LEU A 197 -17.52 23.15 28.21
CA LEU A 197 -17.53 24.22 27.22
C LEU A 197 -16.59 23.85 26.08
N GLU A 198 -15.34 23.44 26.26
CA GLU A 198 -14.55 22.92 25.13
C GLU A 198 -15.19 21.69 24.47
N ILE A 199 -16.17 21.00 25.05
CA ILE A 199 -17.00 19.96 24.39
C ILE A 199 -18.32 20.53 23.86
N GLN A 200 -18.83 21.67 24.33
CA GLN A 200 -20.03 22.35 23.82
C GLN A 200 -19.67 23.40 22.76
N THR A 201 -18.63 24.20 23.00
CA THR A 201 -17.80 24.93 22.05
C THR A 201 -17.00 24.01 21.14
N SER A 202 -16.54 22.78 21.48
CA SER A 202 -16.19 21.81 20.41
C SER A 202 -17.39 21.05 19.88
N ARG A 203 -18.59 21.12 20.43
CA ARG A 203 -19.80 20.68 19.71
C ARG A 203 -20.38 21.79 18.84
N SER A 204 -20.05 23.05 19.09
CA SER A 204 -20.39 24.21 18.28
C SER A 204 -19.24 24.61 17.37
N GLN A 205 -18.01 24.16 17.64
CA GLN A 205 -16.87 24.16 16.74
C GLN A 205 -16.73 22.83 16.02
N ILE A 206 -17.31 21.71 16.47
CA ILE A 206 -17.60 20.56 15.60
C ILE A 206 -18.93 20.78 14.90
N SER A 207 -19.90 21.51 15.43
CA SER A 207 -21.03 21.98 14.60
C SER A 207 -20.58 23.09 13.65
N ASP A 208 -19.65 23.99 14.01
CA ASP A 208 -19.06 24.96 13.08
C ASP A 208 -17.85 24.38 12.31
N LEU A 209 -17.27 23.23 12.63
CA LEU A 209 -16.32 22.50 11.76
C LEU A 209 -17.05 21.44 10.96
N VAL A 210 -18.27 21.02 11.30
CA VAL A 210 -19.15 20.28 10.41
C VAL A 210 -19.89 21.28 9.53
N GLN A 211 -20.29 22.45 10.03
CA GLN A 211 -20.83 23.54 9.20
C GLN A 211 -19.70 24.17 8.38
N LYS A 212 -18.54 24.55 8.91
CA LYS A 212 -17.41 25.02 8.08
C LYS A 212 -16.68 23.92 7.33
N SER A 213 -16.73 22.63 7.70
CA SER A 213 -16.30 21.56 6.77
C SER A 213 -17.40 21.20 5.79
N SER A 214 -18.67 21.54 6.04
CA SER A 214 -19.74 21.48 5.04
C SER A 214 -19.64 22.68 4.11
N ASP A 215 -19.32 23.89 4.59
CA ASP A 215 -19.17 25.12 3.81
C ASP A 215 -17.79 25.17 3.12
N GLN A 216 -16.74 24.60 3.72
CA GLN A 216 -15.48 24.30 3.04
C GLN A 216 -15.59 23.02 2.19
N MET A 217 -16.52 22.10 2.43
CA MET A 217 -16.87 21.10 1.42
C MET A 217 -17.67 21.72 0.29
N ILE A 218 -18.59 22.66 0.52
CA ILE A 218 -19.39 23.32 -0.51
C ILE A 218 -18.51 24.29 -1.32
N SER A 219 -17.59 25.02 -0.68
CA SER A 219 -16.54 25.79 -1.36
C SER A 219 -15.55 24.88 -2.07
N ARG A 220 -15.09 23.78 -1.45
CA ARG A 220 -14.25 22.81 -2.18
C ARG A 220 -15.00 22.03 -3.23
N VAL A 221 -16.32 21.86 -3.18
CA VAL A 221 -17.16 21.22 -4.20
C VAL A 221 -17.54 22.23 -5.28
N ALA A 222 -17.54 23.53 -4.99
CA ALA A 222 -17.56 24.58 -6.01
C ALA A 222 -16.21 24.72 -6.72
N ASP A 223 -15.08 24.65 -5.99
CA ASP A 223 -13.74 24.68 -6.58
C ASP A 223 -13.37 23.34 -7.26
N ILE A 224 -13.82 22.21 -6.72
CA ILE A 224 -13.81 20.90 -7.38
C ILE A 224 -14.89 20.88 -8.46
N GLY A 225 -15.95 21.69 -8.43
CA GLY A 225 -16.98 21.77 -9.47
C GLY A 225 -16.50 22.54 -10.69
N ASN A 226 -15.86 23.69 -10.49
CA ASN A 226 -15.15 24.44 -11.53
C ASN A 226 -13.90 23.68 -12.01
N GLY A 227 -13.17 23.08 -11.07
CA GLY A 227 -12.08 22.15 -11.35
C GLY A 227 -12.56 20.92 -12.13
N LEU A 228 -13.75 20.40 -11.84
CA LEU A 228 -14.40 19.32 -12.58
C LEU A 228 -14.93 19.83 -13.91
N GLY A 229 -15.36 21.06 -14.09
CA GLY A 229 -15.67 21.57 -15.44
C GLY A 229 -14.47 21.41 -16.37
N ASP A 230 -13.30 21.86 -15.92
CA ASP A 230 -12.03 21.69 -16.63
C ASP A 230 -11.52 20.24 -16.64
N THR A 231 -11.74 19.47 -15.58
CA THR A 231 -11.29 18.07 -15.47
C THR A 231 -12.23 17.11 -16.18
N TYR A 232 -13.49 17.45 -16.40
CA TYR A 232 -14.52 16.72 -17.14
C TYR A 232 -14.44 17.08 -18.63
N LYS A 233 -14.00 18.29 -18.97
CA LYS A 233 -13.52 18.60 -20.32
C LYS A 233 -12.22 17.85 -20.64
N LYS A 234 -11.22 17.92 -19.75
CA LYS A 234 -9.98 17.11 -19.86
C LYS A 234 -10.23 15.60 -19.72
N LEU A 235 -11.28 15.14 -19.05
CA LEU A 235 -11.69 13.73 -18.97
C LEU A 235 -12.56 13.34 -20.16
N SER A 236 -13.32 14.25 -20.77
CA SER A 236 -14.03 14.01 -22.03
C SER A 236 -13.03 13.91 -23.17
N ASP A 237 -12.08 14.84 -23.24
CA ASP A 237 -10.95 14.78 -24.16
C ASP A 237 -10.09 13.54 -23.86
N LYS A 238 -9.79 13.24 -22.58
CA LYS A 238 -9.17 11.96 -22.19
C LYS A 238 -10.07 10.74 -22.32
N VAL A 239 -11.39 10.81 -22.50
CA VAL A 239 -12.29 9.64 -22.70
C VAL A 239 -12.56 9.44 -24.18
N TYR A 240 -12.42 10.49 -24.99
CA TYR A 240 -12.23 10.38 -26.43
C TYR A 240 -10.84 9.83 -26.75
N ASP A 241 -9.78 10.38 -26.14
CA ASP A 241 -8.43 9.85 -26.23
C ASP A 241 -8.29 8.51 -25.49
N LEU A 242 -9.00 8.21 -24.39
CA LEU A 242 -9.08 6.84 -23.83
C LEU A 242 -10.04 5.96 -24.60
N GLY A 243 -11.00 6.46 -25.36
CA GLY A 243 -11.79 5.63 -26.27
C GLY A 243 -10.92 5.15 -27.41
N LYS A 244 -10.19 6.10 -28.01
CA LYS A 244 -9.14 5.85 -28.99
C LYS A 244 -8.00 5.02 -28.40
N THR A 245 -7.51 5.33 -27.19
CA THR A 245 -6.46 4.56 -26.50
C THR A 245 -7.01 3.22 -25.98
N LEU A 246 -8.31 3.03 -25.78
CA LEU A 246 -8.91 1.74 -25.39
C LEU A 246 -9.11 0.86 -26.61
N ASP A 247 -9.45 1.43 -27.76
CA ASP A 247 -9.48 0.70 -29.02
C ASP A 247 -8.06 0.46 -29.57
N ASP A 248 -7.12 1.40 -29.36
CA ASP A 248 -5.67 1.20 -29.56
C ASP A 248 -5.09 0.25 -28.49
N GLN A 249 -5.64 0.17 -27.26
CA GLN A 249 -5.29 -0.82 -26.22
C GLN A 249 -5.99 -2.15 -26.44
N ARG A 250 -7.09 -2.22 -27.20
CA ARG A 250 -7.73 -3.48 -27.62
C ARG A 250 -7.05 -4.02 -28.87
N ALA A 251 -6.62 -3.13 -29.78
CA ALA A 251 -5.70 -3.46 -30.87
C ALA A 251 -4.34 -3.87 -30.28
N ALA A 252 -3.81 -3.12 -29.31
CA ALA A 252 -2.58 -3.47 -28.62
C ALA A 252 -2.75 -4.63 -27.63
N GLN A 253 -3.92 -4.94 -27.06
CA GLN A 253 -4.15 -6.19 -26.31
C GLN A 253 -4.28 -7.37 -27.26
N ARG A 254 -4.84 -7.20 -28.47
CA ARG A 254 -4.82 -8.25 -29.49
C ARG A 254 -3.42 -8.47 -30.05
N ALA A 255 -2.60 -7.43 -30.16
CA ALA A 255 -1.18 -7.52 -30.52
C ALA A 255 -0.30 -7.98 -29.35
N ALA A 256 -0.67 -7.66 -28.11
CA ALA A 256 0.08 -7.98 -26.90
C ALA A 256 -0.42 -9.23 -26.17
N LEU A 257 -1.51 -9.87 -26.58
CA LEU A 257 -1.85 -11.21 -26.10
C LEU A 257 -0.75 -12.21 -26.52
N PRO A 258 -0.27 -12.21 -27.79
CA PRO A 258 0.97 -12.90 -28.14
C PRO A 258 2.18 -12.42 -27.33
N LEU A 259 2.35 -11.12 -27.07
CA LEU A 259 3.48 -10.62 -26.26
C LEU A 259 3.38 -11.01 -24.78
N GLN A 260 2.20 -11.18 -24.21
CA GLN A 260 1.94 -11.61 -22.82
C GLN A 260 2.07 -13.13 -22.69
N GLN A 261 1.61 -13.89 -23.68
CA GLN A 261 1.90 -15.33 -23.80
C GLN A 261 3.41 -15.55 -23.96
N MET A 262 4.07 -14.76 -24.80
CA MET A 262 5.52 -14.76 -24.96
C MET A 262 6.23 -14.35 -23.67
N SER A 263 5.78 -13.30 -22.97
CA SER A 263 6.28 -12.92 -21.64
C SER A 263 6.15 -14.07 -20.65
N ALA A 264 4.99 -14.71 -20.54
CA ALA A 264 4.80 -15.84 -19.64
C ALA A 264 5.70 -17.06 -19.99
N ILE A 265 6.04 -17.24 -21.27
CA ILE A 265 7.03 -18.23 -21.70
C ILE A 265 8.46 -17.75 -21.34
N ILE A 266 8.77 -16.46 -21.47
CA ILE A 266 10.04 -15.83 -21.08
C ILE A 266 10.25 -15.86 -19.56
N ASP A 267 9.25 -15.54 -18.75
CA ASP A 267 9.33 -15.56 -17.28
C ASP A 267 9.54 -17.00 -16.77
N LYS A 268 9.04 -17.99 -17.50
CA LYS A 268 9.14 -19.41 -17.15
C LYS A 268 10.43 -20.08 -17.65
N LEU A 269 10.89 -19.73 -18.86
CA LEU A 269 12.00 -20.39 -19.57
C LEU A 269 13.18 -19.46 -19.91
N GLY A 270 12.99 -18.16 -19.99
CA GLY A 270 13.97 -17.19 -20.48
C GLY A 270 15.09 -16.84 -19.49
N HIS A 271 16.14 -16.23 -20.03
CA HIS A 271 17.29 -15.75 -19.27
C HIS A 271 17.05 -14.29 -18.80
N PRO A 272 17.21 -13.97 -17.50
CA PRO A 272 16.75 -12.69 -16.93
C PRO A 272 17.50 -11.43 -17.40
N HIS A 273 18.64 -11.55 -18.09
CA HIS A 273 19.52 -10.42 -18.45
C HIS A 273 19.84 -10.32 -19.95
N LEU A 274 19.07 -10.98 -20.84
CA LEU A 274 19.40 -11.05 -22.27
C LEU A 274 19.58 -9.68 -22.94
N GLU A 275 18.71 -8.71 -22.62
CA GLU A 275 18.80 -7.35 -23.19
C GLU A 275 19.97 -6.55 -22.61
N ASP A 276 20.24 -6.68 -21.30
CA ASP A 276 21.39 -6.05 -20.64
C ASP A 276 22.72 -6.61 -21.19
N ASP A 277 22.82 -7.95 -21.32
CA ASP A 277 23.98 -8.65 -21.89
C ASP A 277 24.22 -8.21 -23.34
N GLN A 278 23.17 -8.08 -24.15
CA GLN A 278 23.26 -7.63 -25.55
C GLN A 278 23.62 -6.14 -25.66
N TYR A 279 23.04 -5.28 -24.82
CA TYR A 279 23.36 -3.85 -24.76
C TYR A 279 24.80 -3.63 -24.31
N ASN A 280 25.27 -4.37 -23.30
CA ASN A 280 26.65 -4.34 -22.82
C ASN A 280 27.64 -4.87 -23.87
N ALA A 281 27.30 -5.92 -24.61
CA ALA A 281 28.11 -6.41 -25.74
C ALA A 281 28.21 -5.37 -26.88
N LEU A 282 27.10 -4.70 -27.22
CA LEU A 282 27.07 -3.64 -28.24
C LEU A 282 27.90 -2.42 -27.82
N ASN A 283 27.74 -1.94 -26.59
CA ASN A 283 28.49 -0.78 -26.06
C ASN A 283 29.97 -1.07 -25.80
N SER A 284 30.34 -2.35 -25.64
CA SER A 284 31.74 -2.79 -25.54
C SER A 284 32.46 -2.89 -26.88
N CYS A 285 31.75 -2.75 -28.01
CA CYS A 285 32.32 -2.86 -29.34
C CYS A 285 32.79 -1.50 -29.87
N HIS A 286 34.05 -1.43 -30.32
CA HIS A 286 34.54 -0.27 -31.09
C HIS A 286 33.83 -0.22 -32.45
N GLU A 287 33.48 0.98 -32.94
CA GLU A 287 32.48 1.26 -33.99
C GLU A 287 32.71 0.62 -35.39
N GLN A 288 33.82 -0.12 -35.58
CA GLN A 288 34.22 -0.76 -36.83
C GLN A 288 34.72 -2.21 -36.67
N SER A 289 34.94 -2.70 -35.45
CA SER A 289 35.55 -4.01 -35.21
C SER A 289 34.66 -5.16 -35.69
N GLY A 290 35.26 -6.20 -36.28
CA GLY A 290 34.55 -7.41 -36.72
C GLY A 290 33.70 -7.25 -37.99
N GLN A 291 33.48 -6.03 -38.51
CA GLN A 291 32.62 -5.80 -39.69
C GLN A 291 33.10 -6.54 -40.95
N TRP A 292 34.40 -6.82 -41.05
CA TRP A 292 34.99 -7.58 -42.16
C TRP A 292 34.49 -9.03 -42.23
N ILE A 293 33.98 -9.62 -41.14
CA ILE A 293 33.45 -11.00 -41.13
C ILE A 293 32.27 -11.12 -42.10
N PHE A 294 31.41 -10.11 -42.16
CA PHE A 294 30.26 -10.07 -43.07
C PHE A 294 30.66 -9.96 -44.56
N GLN A 295 31.92 -9.61 -44.83
CA GLN A 295 32.49 -9.50 -46.17
C GLN A 295 33.31 -10.75 -46.56
N ASP A 296 33.57 -11.68 -45.64
CA ASP A 296 34.34 -12.89 -45.94
C ASP A 296 33.64 -13.81 -46.95
N SER A 297 34.42 -14.42 -47.84
CA SER A 297 33.89 -15.27 -48.90
C SER A 297 33.20 -16.55 -48.41
N THR A 298 33.55 -17.03 -47.21
CA THR A 298 32.95 -18.20 -46.57
C THR A 298 31.59 -17.81 -45.98
N TYR A 299 31.55 -16.69 -45.25
CA TYR A 299 30.31 -16.12 -44.72
C TYR A 299 29.32 -15.78 -45.84
N LEU A 300 29.78 -15.11 -46.90
CA LEU A 300 28.95 -14.76 -48.06
C LEU A 300 28.46 -15.97 -48.86
N LYS A 301 29.15 -17.12 -48.82
CA LYS A 301 28.64 -18.38 -49.41
C LYS A 301 27.57 -19.02 -48.52
N TRP A 302 27.70 -18.90 -47.20
CA TRP A 302 26.74 -19.40 -46.23
C TRP A 302 25.44 -18.57 -46.20
N THR A 303 25.49 -17.26 -46.48
CA THR A 303 24.29 -16.39 -46.52
C THR A 303 23.52 -16.41 -47.85
N LYS A 304 24.16 -16.56 -49.01
CA LYS A 304 23.55 -16.36 -50.34
C LYS A 304 22.59 -17.47 -50.84
N SER A 305 21.46 -17.63 -50.15
CA SER A 305 20.18 -18.02 -50.76
C SER A 305 19.23 -16.81 -50.77
N THR A 306 18.22 -16.79 -51.63
CA THR A 306 17.50 -15.56 -51.99
C THR A 306 16.42 -15.13 -50.99
N ALA A 307 16.83 -14.49 -49.89
CA ALA A 307 16.05 -13.50 -49.14
C ALA A 307 17.01 -12.62 -48.31
N LEU A 308 16.63 -11.38 -47.99
CA LEU A 308 17.37 -10.54 -47.05
C LEU A 308 17.27 -11.14 -45.64
N PRO A 309 18.38 -11.45 -44.95
CA PRO A 309 18.31 -12.06 -43.63
C PRO A 309 18.32 -11.02 -42.51
N GLU A 310 17.15 -10.69 -41.97
CA GLU A 310 17.00 -10.25 -40.56
C GLU A 310 17.02 -11.47 -39.61
N SER A 311 17.63 -12.59 -40.04
CA SER A 311 17.33 -13.95 -39.57
C SER A 311 18.49 -14.71 -38.89
N ALA A 312 19.48 -14.02 -38.33
CA ALA A 312 20.51 -14.61 -37.45
C ALA A 312 19.96 -14.88 -36.03
N LEU A 313 19.91 -16.13 -35.58
CA LEU A 313 19.47 -16.55 -34.23
C LEU A 313 20.70 -16.77 -33.34
N PHE A 314 20.80 -16.13 -32.18
CA PHE A 314 21.96 -16.22 -31.28
C PHE A 314 21.59 -16.98 -30.00
N ILE A 315 21.69 -18.32 -30.03
CA ILE A 315 21.27 -19.15 -28.90
C ILE A 315 22.34 -19.10 -27.79
N HIS A 316 22.08 -18.30 -26.74
CA HIS A 316 22.79 -18.35 -25.47
C HIS A 316 21.91 -18.95 -24.37
N GLY A 317 22.49 -19.82 -23.53
CA GLY A 317 21.88 -20.29 -22.30
C GLY A 317 20.59 -21.13 -22.44
N ILE A 318 19.98 -21.43 -21.29
CA ILE A 318 18.76 -22.24 -21.18
C ILE A 318 17.52 -21.34 -21.39
N PRO A 319 16.66 -21.60 -22.39
CA PRO A 319 16.93 -21.98 -23.77
C PRO A 319 16.62 -20.82 -24.74
N GLY A 320 17.26 -20.78 -25.91
CA GLY A 320 16.96 -19.82 -27.00
C GLY A 320 15.55 -19.91 -27.64
N ALA A 321 14.59 -20.55 -26.98
CA ALA A 321 13.18 -20.60 -27.37
C ALA A 321 12.60 -19.19 -27.52
N VAL A 322 12.96 -18.25 -26.65
CA VAL A 322 12.52 -16.84 -26.69
C VAL A 322 12.75 -16.22 -28.07
N GLN A 323 13.96 -16.32 -28.61
CA GLN A 323 14.31 -15.72 -29.90
C GLN A 323 13.63 -16.43 -31.09
N LEU A 324 13.38 -17.73 -30.96
CA LEU A 324 12.64 -18.51 -31.97
C LEU A 324 11.15 -18.13 -31.99
N ILE A 325 10.56 -17.89 -30.81
CA ILE A 325 9.18 -17.45 -30.64
C ILE A 325 8.99 -16.01 -31.16
N VAL A 326 9.95 -15.11 -30.93
CA VAL A 326 9.97 -13.75 -31.49
C VAL A 326 9.98 -13.76 -33.03
N ARG A 327 10.63 -14.74 -33.66
CA ARG A 327 10.67 -14.86 -35.13
C ARG A 327 9.40 -15.37 -35.78
N ASP A 328 8.61 -16.16 -35.06
CA ASP A 328 7.38 -16.75 -35.58
C ASP A 328 6.25 -16.61 -34.56
N PRO A 329 5.63 -15.42 -34.47
CA PRO A 329 4.56 -15.17 -33.50
C PRO A 329 3.34 -16.09 -33.67
N ALA A 330 3.19 -16.77 -34.83
CA ALA A 330 2.09 -17.68 -35.08
C ALA A 330 2.17 -18.99 -34.27
N ILE A 331 3.37 -19.38 -33.83
CA ILE A 331 3.58 -20.56 -32.97
C ILE A 331 3.52 -20.23 -31.47
N VAL A 332 3.43 -18.93 -31.10
CA VAL A 332 3.26 -18.48 -29.70
C VAL A 332 2.07 -19.16 -29.03
N PRO A 333 0.85 -19.23 -29.60
CA PRO A 333 -0.29 -19.81 -28.88
C PRO A 333 -0.12 -21.31 -28.68
N GLU A 334 0.35 -22.04 -29.69
CA GLU A 334 0.58 -23.49 -29.58
C GLU A 334 1.67 -23.84 -28.57
N LEU A 335 2.76 -23.06 -28.53
CA LEU A 335 3.79 -23.23 -27.52
C LEU A 335 3.36 -22.74 -26.16
N TYR A 336 2.53 -21.71 -26.08
CA TYR A 336 1.92 -21.27 -24.84
C TYR A 336 1.07 -22.40 -24.26
N ASP A 337 0.21 -23.03 -25.06
CA ASP A 337 -0.62 -24.15 -24.64
C ASP A 337 0.22 -25.37 -24.25
N ARG A 338 1.28 -25.73 -25.00
CA ARG A 338 2.20 -26.82 -24.65
C ARG A 338 3.04 -26.52 -23.39
N CYS A 339 3.57 -25.31 -23.28
CA CYS A 339 4.19 -24.80 -22.06
C CYS A 339 3.19 -24.75 -20.91
N CYS A 340 1.88 -24.64 -21.21
CA CYS A 340 0.76 -24.72 -20.30
C CYS A 340 0.17 -26.13 -20.11
N VAL A 341 0.86 -27.20 -20.53
CA VAL A 341 0.53 -28.60 -20.18
C VAL A 341 1.67 -29.30 -19.41
N VAL A 342 2.92 -28.83 -19.52
CA VAL A 342 4.08 -29.41 -18.83
C VAL A 342 4.53 -28.61 -17.59
N ASN A 343 4.54 -29.25 -16.40
CA ASN A 343 4.79 -28.58 -15.11
C ASN A 343 6.21 -27.95 -15.01
N ASN A 344 6.51 -27.14 -13.99
CA ASN A 344 7.77 -26.37 -13.96
C ASN A 344 9.06 -27.23 -13.94
N SER A 345 9.03 -28.41 -13.33
CA SER A 345 10.18 -29.33 -13.31
C SER A 345 10.30 -30.12 -14.61
N GLU A 346 9.20 -30.62 -15.18
CA GLU A 346 9.17 -31.31 -16.47
C GLU A 346 9.45 -30.38 -17.66
N ALA A 347 9.02 -29.12 -17.60
CA ALA A 347 9.30 -28.12 -18.65
C ALA A 347 10.80 -27.79 -18.71
N ARG A 348 11.50 -27.95 -17.59
CA ARG A 348 12.96 -27.80 -17.48
C ARG A 348 13.72 -29.11 -17.72
N GLN A 349 13.04 -30.23 -17.98
CA GLN A 349 13.72 -31.46 -18.41
C GLN A 349 14.27 -31.34 -19.83
N LEU A 350 15.48 -31.86 -20.03
CA LEU A 350 16.20 -31.81 -21.31
C LEU A 350 15.43 -32.48 -22.47
N SER A 351 14.59 -33.48 -22.19
CA SER A 351 13.68 -34.12 -23.14
C SER A 351 12.64 -33.15 -23.70
N SER A 352 11.90 -32.48 -22.81
CA SER A 352 10.89 -31.48 -23.14
C SER A 352 11.49 -30.31 -23.92
N LEU A 353 12.60 -29.75 -23.40
CA LEU A 353 13.31 -28.64 -24.04
C LEU A 353 13.84 -29.00 -25.44
N LYS A 354 14.40 -30.20 -25.64
CA LYS A 354 14.81 -30.68 -26.97
C LYS A 354 13.60 -30.88 -27.89
N ALA A 355 12.47 -31.39 -27.40
CA ALA A 355 11.27 -31.56 -28.22
C ALA A 355 10.71 -30.21 -28.69
N TRP A 356 10.63 -29.22 -27.81
CA TRP A 356 10.13 -27.88 -28.12
C TRP A 356 11.08 -27.11 -29.05
N ALA A 357 12.38 -27.12 -28.77
CA ALA A 357 13.38 -26.49 -29.63
C ALA A 357 13.45 -27.15 -31.03
N ALA A 358 13.32 -28.49 -31.12
CA ALA A 358 13.22 -29.16 -32.42
C ALA A 358 11.96 -28.77 -33.19
N HIS A 359 10.82 -28.61 -32.52
CA HIS A 359 9.57 -28.21 -33.15
C HIS A 359 9.63 -26.78 -33.69
N LEU A 360 10.12 -25.83 -32.88
CA LEU A 360 10.38 -24.44 -33.26
C LEU A 360 11.32 -24.33 -34.47
N LEU A 361 12.47 -25.02 -34.43
CA LEU A 361 13.45 -24.97 -35.52
C LEU A 361 12.89 -25.54 -36.83
N LYS A 362 12.00 -26.54 -36.76
CA LYS A 362 11.37 -27.18 -37.92
C LYS A 362 10.17 -26.39 -38.48
N SER A 363 9.52 -25.51 -37.72
CA SER A 363 8.43 -24.66 -38.25
C SER A 363 8.95 -23.54 -39.16
N GLN A 364 10.20 -23.11 -38.95
CA GLN A 364 10.81 -22.04 -39.73
C GLN A 364 11.13 -22.49 -41.16
N ARG A 365 10.70 -21.71 -42.16
CA ARG A 365 11.04 -21.97 -43.57
C ARG A 365 12.55 -21.85 -43.86
N GLU A 366 13.20 -20.87 -43.25
CA GLU A 366 14.65 -20.67 -43.28
C GLU A 366 15.10 -20.16 -41.92
N CYS A 367 16.10 -20.80 -41.30
CA CYS A 367 16.55 -20.49 -39.95
C CYS A 367 18.08 -20.55 -39.88
N MET A 368 18.73 -19.51 -39.37
CA MET A 368 20.17 -19.52 -39.10
C MET A 368 20.41 -19.63 -37.60
N VAL A 369 20.88 -20.79 -37.14
CA VAL A 369 21.26 -21.05 -35.76
C VAL A 369 22.72 -20.68 -35.57
N ILE A 370 23.00 -19.74 -34.66
CA ILE A 370 24.33 -19.42 -34.18
C ILE A 370 24.46 -19.97 -32.77
N LEU A 371 25.47 -20.79 -32.55
CA LEU A 371 25.89 -21.29 -31.23
C LEU A 371 27.22 -20.62 -30.89
N ASP A 372 27.35 -20.14 -29.66
CA ASP A 372 28.59 -19.59 -29.13
C ASP A 372 28.90 -20.19 -27.75
N GLY A 373 30.18 -20.22 -27.37
CA GLY A 373 30.64 -20.80 -26.10
C GLY A 373 30.45 -22.32 -25.98
N LEU A 374 30.40 -23.07 -27.08
CA LEU A 374 30.33 -24.54 -27.03
C LEU A 374 31.53 -25.18 -26.33
N ASP A 375 32.68 -24.53 -26.38
CA ASP A 375 33.91 -24.88 -25.65
C ASP A 375 33.83 -24.63 -24.14
N GLU A 376 32.78 -23.97 -23.63
CA GLU A 376 32.58 -23.70 -22.21
C GLU A 376 31.64 -24.71 -21.51
N CYS A 377 31.03 -25.63 -22.27
CA CYS A 377 30.16 -26.68 -21.72
C CYS A 377 30.96 -27.72 -20.91
N ASP A 378 30.33 -28.42 -19.95
CA ASP A 378 31.10 -29.35 -19.10
C ASP A 378 31.63 -30.54 -19.90
N HIS A 379 32.95 -30.70 -19.87
CA HIS A 379 33.65 -31.81 -20.48
C HIS A 379 33.65 -33.09 -19.62
N LYS A 380 33.26 -33.00 -18.34
CA LYS A 380 33.25 -34.11 -17.37
C LYS A 380 31.93 -34.86 -17.31
N SER A 381 30.83 -34.27 -17.77
CA SER A 381 29.51 -34.89 -17.78
C SER A 381 29.42 -36.03 -18.84
N ALA A 382 28.62 -37.05 -18.53
CA ALA A 382 28.59 -38.30 -19.30
C ALA A 382 28.11 -38.07 -20.74
N GLY A 383 29.06 -38.11 -21.69
CA GLY A 383 28.82 -37.95 -23.12
C GLY A 383 29.35 -36.66 -23.74
N ASN A 384 29.84 -35.69 -22.93
CA ASN A 384 30.25 -34.34 -23.31
C ASN A 384 29.09 -33.50 -23.92
N GLU A 385 28.70 -32.43 -23.23
CA GLU A 385 27.50 -31.64 -23.57
C GLU A 385 27.56 -31.01 -24.97
N ALA A 386 28.69 -30.40 -25.34
CA ALA A 386 28.89 -29.81 -26.67
C ALA A 386 28.70 -30.86 -27.79
N ARG A 387 29.26 -32.07 -27.60
CA ARG A 387 29.07 -33.20 -28.52
C ARG A 387 27.60 -33.64 -28.60
N GLN A 388 26.86 -33.64 -27.49
CA GLN A 388 25.43 -33.99 -27.51
C GLN A 388 24.60 -32.95 -28.27
N ILE A 389 24.87 -31.66 -28.07
CA ILE A 389 24.19 -30.54 -28.77
C ILE A 389 24.46 -30.62 -30.28
N LEU A 390 25.73 -30.72 -30.68
CA LEU A 390 26.14 -30.78 -32.08
C LEU A 390 25.59 -32.02 -32.80
N ASN A 391 25.62 -33.19 -32.15
CA ASN A 391 25.03 -34.41 -32.72
C ASN A 391 23.52 -34.28 -32.91
N TRP A 392 22.79 -33.80 -31.90
CA TRP A 392 21.33 -33.63 -31.97
C TRP A 392 20.93 -32.67 -33.10
N LEU A 393 21.60 -31.52 -33.24
CA LEU A 393 21.33 -30.59 -34.34
C LEU A 393 21.67 -31.19 -35.71
N THR A 394 22.88 -31.72 -35.88
CA THR A 394 23.39 -32.16 -37.21
C THR A 394 22.83 -33.50 -37.69
N THR A 395 22.42 -34.40 -36.79
CA THR A 395 21.90 -35.73 -37.15
C THR A 395 20.39 -35.88 -37.00
N THR A 396 19.73 -35.02 -36.20
CA THR A 396 18.28 -35.11 -35.96
C THR A 396 17.54 -33.87 -36.45
N VAL A 397 17.87 -32.68 -35.95
CA VAL A 397 17.05 -31.47 -36.20
C VAL A 397 17.15 -31.01 -37.66
N ILE A 398 18.36 -30.83 -38.19
CA ILE A 398 18.57 -30.36 -39.57
C ILE A 398 18.00 -31.36 -40.59
N PRO A 399 18.34 -32.68 -40.56
CA PRO A 399 17.83 -33.63 -41.55
C PRO A 399 16.32 -33.86 -41.50
N ASP A 400 15.68 -33.67 -40.34
CA ASP A 400 14.22 -33.71 -40.25
C ASP A 400 13.56 -32.42 -40.71
N GLY A 401 14.20 -31.25 -40.48
CA GLY A 401 13.72 -29.97 -41.00
C GLY A 401 13.66 -29.98 -42.52
N GLU A 402 14.71 -30.46 -43.17
CA GLU A 402 14.77 -30.59 -44.63
C GLU A 402 13.60 -31.41 -45.21
N LYS A 403 13.17 -32.49 -44.53
CA LYS A 403 12.02 -33.33 -44.95
C LYS A 403 10.68 -32.58 -44.92
N VAL A 404 10.55 -31.58 -44.05
CA VAL A 404 9.33 -30.76 -43.90
C VAL A 404 9.44 -29.44 -44.70
N GLY A 405 10.57 -29.22 -45.39
CA GLY A 405 10.82 -28.02 -46.21
C GLY A 405 11.47 -26.85 -45.47
N SER A 406 11.98 -27.08 -44.25
CA SER A 406 12.75 -26.11 -43.47
C SER A 406 14.23 -26.11 -43.85
N GLN A 407 14.80 -24.93 -44.12
CA GLN A 407 16.24 -24.76 -44.36
C GLN A 407 16.95 -24.24 -43.11
N ILE A 408 17.48 -25.17 -42.30
CA ILE A 408 18.22 -24.83 -41.07
C ILE A 408 19.72 -24.77 -41.38
N ARG A 409 20.34 -23.61 -41.19
CA ARG A 409 21.78 -23.38 -41.31
C ARG A 409 22.39 -23.25 -39.91
N LEU A 410 23.57 -23.84 -39.70
CA LEU A 410 24.29 -23.77 -38.44
C LEU A 410 25.58 -22.95 -38.64
N LEU A 411 25.85 -22.05 -37.70
CA LEU A 411 27.13 -21.41 -37.45
C LEU A 411 27.53 -21.73 -36.01
N ALA A 412 28.75 -22.20 -35.80
CA ALA A 412 29.29 -22.49 -34.48
C ALA A 412 30.51 -21.60 -34.24
N LEU A 413 30.48 -20.89 -33.12
CA LEU A 413 31.52 -20.03 -32.59
C LEU A 413 32.06 -20.69 -31.30
N GLY A 414 33.35 -20.47 -31.02
CA GLY A 414 34.03 -21.08 -29.89
C GLY A 414 35.53 -21.27 -30.12
N GLN A 415 36.26 -21.55 -29.05
CA GLN A 415 37.69 -21.85 -29.10
C GLN A 415 37.95 -23.29 -29.60
N ARG A 416 39.19 -23.58 -30.00
CA ARG A 416 39.62 -24.94 -30.35
C ARG A 416 40.03 -25.69 -29.10
N ASP A 417 39.11 -26.47 -28.55
CA ASP A 417 39.25 -27.26 -27.32
C ASP A 417 39.73 -28.72 -27.56
N GLY A 418 39.83 -29.16 -28.82
CA GLY A 418 40.14 -30.54 -29.20
C GLY A 418 38.91 -31.47 -29.28
N VAL A 419 37.71 -30.98 -28.93
CA VAL A 419 36.45 -31.74 -28.96
C VAL A 419 35.51 -31.18 -30.02
N VAL A 420 35.19 -29.89 -29.95
CA VAL A 420 34.29 -29.19 -30.88
C VAL A 420 34.91 -29.13 -32.27
N ASP A 421 36.20 -28.82 -32.37
CA ASP A 421 36.95 -28.79 -33.63
C ASP A 421 37.01 -30.17 -34.30
N SER A 422 37.14 -31.26 -33.54
CA SER A 422 37.14 -32.63 -34.08
C SER A 422 35.82 -32.96 -34.80
N ILE A 423 34.68 -32.52 -34.24
CA ILE A 423 33.33 -32.77 -34.76
C ILE A 423 33.05 -31.87 -35.98
N LEU A 424 33.51 -30.62 -35.93
CA LEU A 424 33.23 -29.60 -36.94
C LEU A 424 34.27 -29.53 -38.07
N SER A 425 35.40 -30.20 -37.95
CA SER A 425 36.52 -30.24 -38.92
C SER A 425 36.14 -30.49 -40.39
N LYS A 426 35.01 -31.16 -40.64
CA LYS A 426 34.45 -31.44 -41.97
C LYS A 426 33.67 -30.28 -42.62
N TYR A 427 33.42 -29.19 -41.89
CA TYR A 427 32.66 -28.03 -42.36
C TYR A 427 33.58 -26.82 -42.65
N PRO A 428 33.15 -25.85 -43.48
CA PRO A 428 33.89 -24.60 -43.68
C PRO A 428 34.06 -23.82 -42.38
N SER A 429 35.21 -23.17 -42.20
CA SER A 429 35.52 -22.37 -40.99
C SER A 429 36.28 -21.09 -41.31
N ILE A 430 36.03 -20.04 -40.51
CA ILE A 430 36.79 -18.79 -40.52
C ILE A 430 37.73 -18.82 -39.31
N ARG A 431 38.98 -18.41 -39.50
CA ARG A 431 40.05 -18.50 -38.51
C ARG A 431 40.51 -17.10 -38.07
N LEU A 432 39.96 -16.59 -36.97
CA LEU A 432 40.29 -15.25 -36.46
C LEU A 432 41.80 -15.07 -36.17
N ASP A 433 42.48 -16.15 -35.77
CA ASP A 433 43.93 -16.22 -35.55
C ASP A 433 44.78 -16.06 -36.84
N ALA A 434 44.17 -16.13 -38.02
CA ALA A 434 44.84 -16.10 -39.31
C ALA A 434 44.38 -14.95 -40.24
N VAL A 435 43.40 -14.12 -39.82
CA VAL A 435 42.87 -13.02 -40.64
C VAL A 435 43.51 -11.69 -40.25
N GLY A 436 44.16 -11.02 -41.22
CA GLY A 436 44.83 -9.74 -41.00
C GLY A 436 43.89 -8.61 -40.52
N SER A 437 42.62 -8.61 -40.96
CA SER A 437 41.61 -7.65 -40.49
C SER A 437 41.31 -7.78 -39.00
N HIS A 438 41.30 -9.00 -38.44
CA HIS A 438 41.12 -9.21 -37.00
C HIS A 438 42.28 -8.63 -36.17
N HIS A 439 43.51 -8.80 -36.69
CA HIS A 439 44.69 -8.18 -36.09
C HIS A 439 44.65 -6.65 -36.15
N ASN A 440 44.14 -6.08 -37.25
CA ASN A 440 43.91 -4.64 -37.37
C ASN A 440 42.88 -4.12 -36.35
N ASP A 441 41.78 -4.86 -36.10
CA ASP A 441 40.79 -4.44 -35.10
C ASP A 441 41.40 -4.40 -33.68
N ILE A 442 42.25 -5.37 -33.34
CA ILE A 442 43.02 -5.36 -32.07
C ILE A 442 44.00 -4.19 -32.03
N TYR A 443 44.68 -3.88 -33.13
CA TYR A 443 45.58 -2.72 -33.25
C TYR A 443 44.84 -1.39 -33.04
N MET A 444 43.65 -1.23 -33.62
CA MET A 444 42.81 -0.04 -33.45
C MET A 444 42.34 0.12 -31.99
N PHE A 445 41.88 -0.96 -31.36
CA PHE A 445 41.53 -0.96 -29.94
C PHE A 445 42.74 -0.57 -29.06
N ALA A 446 43.91 -1.19 -29.31
CA ALA A 446 45.13 -0.87 -28.57
C ALA A 446 45.57 0.58 -28.80
N SER A 447 45.39 1.13 -30.01
CA SER A 447 45.67 2.54 -30.31
C SER A 447 44.78 3.48 -29.48
N SER A 448 43.47 3.22 -29.41
CA SER A 448 42.55 4.02 -28.59
C SER A 448 42.91 4.01 -27.10
N ARG A 449 43.25 2.84 -26.54
CA ARG A 449 43.67 2.72 -25.13
C ARG A 449 45.07 3.32 -24.89
N ALA A 450 45.96 3.27 -25.89
CA ALA A 450 47.31 3.81 -25.79
C ALA A 450 47.28 5.34 -25.65
N SER A 451 46.37 6.05 -26.31
CA SER A 451 46.28 7.50 -26.18
C SER A 451 45.90 7.97 -24.76
N GLU A 452 45.09 7.21 -24.03
CA GLU A 452 44.81 7.49 -22.59
C GLU A 452 46.05 7.25 -21.70
N ILE A 453 46.86 6.23 -22.02
CA ILE A 453 48.14 5.96 -21.35
C ILE A 453 49.13 7.09 -21.66
N THR A 454 49.20 7.54 -22.92
CA THR A 454 50.01 8.66 -23.38
C THR A 454 49.65 9.95 -22.67
N GLU A 455 48.35 10.28 -22.52
CA GLU A 455 47.90 11.46 -21.77
C GLU A 455 48.31 11.39 -20.29
N ARG A 456 48.18 10.21 -19.66
CA ARG A 456 48.50 10.02 -18.24
C ARG A 456 50.00 10.06 -17.93
N PHE A 457 50.83 9.45 -18.77
CA PHE A 457 52.27 9.25 -18.51
C PHE A 457 53.19 10.15 -19.34
N GLY A 458 52.68 10.88 -20.33
CA GLY A 458 53.43 11.83 -21.14
C GLY A 458 54.34 11.19 -22.19
N LEU A 459 53.91 10.07 -22.77
CA LEU A 459 54.70 9.27 -23.73
C LEU A 459 54.94 10.01 -25.05
N GLN A 460 56.03 9.67 -25.74
CA GLN A 460 56.29 10.10 -27.11
C GLN A 460 55.59 9.18 -28.12
N LEU A 461 55.32 9.71 -29.32
CA LEU A 461 54.65 9.00 -30.42
C LEU A 461 55.27 7.65 -30.78
N GLU A 462 56.60 7.50 -30.66
CA GLU A 462 57.28 6.23 -30.97
C GLU A 462 57.23 5.23 -29.81
N GLU A 463 57.09 5.70 -28.56
CA GLU A 463 56.84 4.85 -27.38
C GLU A 463 55.40 4.32 -27.42
N GLU A 464 54.44 5.19 -27.76
CA GLU A 464 53.03 4.85 -27.99
C GLU A 464 52.89 3.76 -29.08
N ARG A 465 53.51 3.96 -30.25
CA ARG A 465 53.52 2.96 -31.34
C ARG A 465 54.16 1.64 -30.93
N THR A 466 55.32 1.68 -30.26
CA THR A 466 56.02 0.46 -29.83
C THR A 466 55.16 -0.36 -28.87
N MET A 467 54.43 0.30 -27.96
CA MET A 467 53.45 -0.34 -27.08
C MET A 467 52.30 -0.99 -27.87
N ILE A 468 51.68 -0.26 -28.81
CA ILE A 468 50.55 -0.77 -29.62
C ILE A 468 50.98 -2.00 -30.42
N GLU A 469 52.10 -1.93 -31.15
CA GLU A 469 52.64 -3.05 -31.94
C GLU A 469 52.93 -4.28 -31.07
N LYS A 470 53.56 -4.08 -29.91
CA LYS A 470 53.91 -5.16 -28.98
C LYS A 470 52.69 -5.86 -28.40
N VAL A 471 51.66 -5.09 -28.03
CA VAL A 471 50.37 -5.62 -27.52
C VAL A 471 49.62 -6.37 -28.64
N ALA A 472 49.42 -5.74 -29.80
CA ALA A 472 48.67 -6.32 -30.92
C ALA A 472 49.32 -7.60 -31.48
N THR A 473 50.66 -7.64 -31.55
CA THR A 473 51.41 -8.82 -31.99
C THR A 473 51.31 -9.97 -30.98
N THR A 474 51.45 -9.66 -29.68
CA THR A 474 51.45 -10.71 -28.63
C THR A 474 50.05 -11.25 -28.33
N ALA A 475 49.00 -10.47 -28.62
CA ALA A 475 47.61 -10.87 -28.45
C ALA A 475 47.22 -12.11 -29.26
N LYS A 476 47.87 -12.41 -30.40
CA LYS A 476 47.60 -13.60 -31.24
C LYS A 476 46.12 -13.82 -31.56
N GLY A 477 45.36 -12.72 -31.75
CA GLY A 477 43.92 -12.74 -32.01
C GLY A 477 43.01 -12.67 -30.77
N MET A 478 43.55 -12.61 -29.55
CA MET A 478 42.77 -12.52 -28.30
C MET A 478 42.53 -11.07 -27.89
N PHE A 479 41.32 -10.55 -28.11
CA PHE A 479 40.91 -9.22 -27.62
C PHE A 479 41.00 -9.08 -26.10
N LEU A 480 40.58 -10.12 -25.36
CA LEU A 480 40.65 -10.14 -23.89
C LEU A 480 42.09 -9.95 -23.37
N TYR A 481 43.08 -10.55 -24.03
CA TYR A 481 44.49 -10.33 -23.69
C TYR A 481 44.88 -8.86 -23.90
N ALA A 482 44.52 -8.25 -25.04
CA ALA A 482 44.83 -6.85 -25.31
C ALA A 482 44.17 -5.92 -24.27
N LYS A 483 42.88 -6.14 -23.93
CA LYS A 483 42.17 -5.40 -22.88
C LYS A 483 42.88 -5.52 -21.53
N VAL A 484 43.11 -6.74 -21.05
CA VAL A 484 43.74 -7.02 -19.75
C VAL A 484 45.15 -6.42 -19.65
N VAL A 485 45.95 -6.46 -20.73
CA VAL A 485 47.30 -5.88 -20.74
C VAL A 485 47.27 -4.35 -20.80
N MET A 486 46.46 -3.74 -21.67
CA MET A 486 46.33 -2.27 -21.74
C MET A 486 45.80 -1.68 -20.44
N ASP A 487 44.80 -2.31 -19.83
CA ASP A 487 44.25 -1.90 -18.54
C ASP A 487 45.24 -2.11 -17.40
N ASN A 488 46.11 -3.13 -17.48
CA ASN A 488 47.19 -3.32 -16.52
C ASN A 488 48.27 -2.24 -16.67
N LEU A 489 48.65 -1.85 -17.89
CA LEU A 489 49.61 -0.79 -18.18
C LEU A 489 49.09 0.59 -17.74
N LEU A 490 47.83 0.94 -18.07
CA LEU A 490 47.21 2.20 -17.62
C LEU A 490 47.16 2.32 -16.10
N ALA A 491 46.97 1.19 -15.39
CA ALA A 491 46.83 1.16 -13.94
C ALA A 491 48.17 1.07 -13.16
N GLN A 492 49.33 1.29 -13.79
CA GLN A 492 50.61 1.43 -13.07
C GLN A 492 50.69 2.74 -12.28
N GLY A 493 51.47 2.75 -11.19
CA GLY A 493 51.53 3.88 -10.26
C GLY A 493 52.41 5.03 -10.76
N CYS A 494 53.46 4.72 -11.52
CA CYS A 494 54.38 5.72 -12.09
C CYS A 494 55.02 5.24 -13.40
N LEU A 495 55.66 6.17 -14.12
CA LEU A 495 56.33 5.89 -15.40
C LEU A 495 57.37 4.76 -15.29
N ALA A 496 58.18 4.72 -14.21
CA ALA A 496 59.18 3.67 -14.03
C ALA A 496 58.59 2.25 -13.82
N GLU A 497 57.39 2.14 -13.24
CA GLU A 497 56.66 0.86 -13.14
C GLU A 497 56.05 0.48 -14.49
N PHE A 498 55.56 1.46 -15.25
CA PHE A 498 55.08 1.28 -16.62
C PHE A 498 56.20 0.78 -17.55
N ASP A 499 57.37 1.43 -17.57
CA ASP A 499 58.52 1.03 -18.38
C ASP A 499 59.00 -0.39 -18.02
N GLN A 500 59.05 -0.71 -16.71
CA GLN A 500 59.44 -2.04 -16.25
C GLN A 500 58.47 -3.14 -16.70
N GLU A 501 57.17 -2.87 -16.68
CA GLU A 501 56.11 -3.79 -17.11
C GLU A 501 56.04 -3.91 -18.64
N LEU A 502 56.37 -2.84 -19.37
CA LEU A 502 56.45 -2.84 -20.82
C LEU A 502 57.70 -3.56 -21.34
N GLU A 503 58.88 -3.32 -20.75
CA GLU A 503 60.17 -3.82 -21.26
C GLU A 503 60.61 -5.16 -20.69
N VAL A 504 60.79 -5.24 -19.35
CA VAL A 504 61.62 -6.28 -18.70
C VAL A 504 60.89 -7.62 -18.61
N LYS A 505 59.57 -7.55 -18.43
CA LYS A 505 58.69 -8.71 -18.41
C LYS A 505 57.43 -8.32 -19.15
N PHE A 506 57.29 -8.62 -20.44
CA PHE A 506 55.98 -8.51 -21.11
C PHE A 506 55.25 -9.87 -21.05
N PRO A 507 53.93 -9.96 -20.78
CA PRO A 507 53.24 -11.25 -20.76
C PRO A 507 53.19 -11.88 -22.15
N THR A 508 53.31 -13.20 -22.26
CA THR A 508 53.29 -13.93 -23.55
C THR A 508 51.94 -14.60 -23.87
N GLY A 509 51.04 -14.60 -22.90
CA GLY A 509 49.68 -15.13 -22.96
C GLY A 509 48.82 -14.71 -21.75
N LEU A 510 47.54 -15.07 -21.77
CA LEU A 510 46.54 -14.56 -20.82
C LEU A 510 46.80 -14.94 -19.35
N ASN A 511 47.27 -16.17 -19.09
CA ASN A 511 47.60 -16.61 -17.73
C ASN A 511 48.74 -15.80 -17.11
N GLU A 512 49.77 -15.43 -17.89
CA GLU A 512 50.84 -14.55 -17.42
C GLU A 512 50.34 -13.13 -17.18
N ALA A 513 49.38 -12.65 -17.99
CA ALA A 513 48.72 -11.37 -17.79
C ALA A 513 47.92 -11.35 -16.47
N TYR A 514 47.14 -12.40 -16.18
CA TYR A 514 46.46 -12.55 -14.90
C TYR A 514 47.42 -12.67 -13.71
N GLU A 515 48.53 -13.42 -13.84
CA GLU A 515 49.48 -13.57 -12.71
C GLU A 515 50.14 -12.24 -12.31
N ARG A 516 50.35 -11.32 -13.25
CA ARG A 516 50.82 -9.95 -12.93
C ARG A 516 49.80 -9.16 -12.13
N ILE A 517 48.53 -9.28 -12.49
CA ILE A 517 47.45 -8.63 -11.76
C ILE A 517 47.31 -9.29 -10.38
N VAL A 518 47.42 -10.62 -10.26
CA VAL A 518 47.51 -11.33 -8.96
C VAL A 518 48.67 -10.79 -8.15
N PHE A 519 49.86 -10.68 -8.74
CA PHE A 519 51.02 -10.16 -8.04
C PHE A 519 50.76 -8.72 -7.55
N ARG A 520 50.31 -7.81 -8.42
CA ARG A 520 50.00 -6.42 -8.08
C ARG A 520 48.90 -6.29 -7.02
N VAL A 521 47.89 -7.16 -7.06
CA VAL A 521 46.65 -7.02 -6.28
C VAL A 521 46.69 -7.78 -4.95
N LEU A 522 47.25 -8.98 -4.94
CA LEU A 522 47.25 -9.92 -3.81
C LEU A 522 48.63 -10.13 -3.18
N ASP A 523 49.71 -10.20 -3.97
CA ASP A 523 51.02 -10.59 -3.44
C ASP A 523 51.98 -9.41 -3.17
N ASN A 524 51.78 -8.25 -3.80
CA ASN A 524 52.74 -7.14 -3.82
C ASN A 524 53.02 -6.65 -2.38
N PRO A 525 54.26 -6.81 -1.86
CA PRO A 525 54.57 -6.46 -0.49
C PRO A 525 54.51 -4.95 -0.22
N ALA A 526 54.71 -4.10 -1.24
CA ALA A 526 54.57 -2.66 -1.13
C ALA A 526 53.10 -2.21 -1.00
N ARG A 527 52.14 -3.05 -1.43
CA ARG A 527 50.71 -2.77 -1.26
C ARG A 527 50.31 -3.00 0.20
N HIS A 528 49.62 -2.02 0.79
CA HIS A 528 49.18 -2.09 2.18
C HIS A 528 48.29 -3.33 2.42
N HIS A 529 48.60 -4.10 3.47
CA HIS A 529 48.03 -5.42 3.73
C HIS A 529 46.49 -5.44 3.70
N THR A 530 45.84 -4.44 4.30
CA THR A 530 44.36 -4.34 4.32
C THR A 530 43.72 -4.28 2.94
N HIS A 531 44.39 -3.71 1.92
CA HIS A 531 43.87 -3.68 0.54
C HIS A 531 44.08 -5.03 -0.16
N ARG A 532 45.16 -5.76 0.16
CA ARG A 532 45.39 -7.12 -0.33
C ARG A 532 44.36 -8.09 0.26
N ASP A 533 44.12 -8.03 1.57
CA ASP A 533 43.09 -8.81 2.25
C ASP A 533 41.68 -8.47 1.74
N ALA A 534 41.42 -7.19 1.47
CA ALA A 534 40.18 -6.72 0.85
C ALA A 534 39.98 -7.33 -0.54
N ALA A 535 40.97 -7.20 -1.43
CA ALA A 535 40.91 -7.74 -2.78
C ALA A 535 40.76 -9.27 -2.76
N ALA A 536 41.51 -9.97 -1.91
CA ALA A 536 41.40 -11.41 -1.73
C ALA A 536 39.99 -11.83 -1.28
N LYS A 537 39.33 -11.05 -0.40
CA LYS A 537 37.96 -11.33 0.03
C LYS A 537 36.94 -11.07 -1.08
N ILE A 538 37.08 -9.94 -1.80
CA ILE A 538 36.18 -9.56 -2.90
C ILE A 538 36.27 -10.58 -4.04
N LEU A 539 37.47 -10.95 -4.49
CA LEU A 539 37.66 -11.95 -5.54
C LEU A 539 37.08 -13.31 -5.13
N ARG A 540 37.27 -13.75 -3.87
CA ARG A 540 36.61 -14.96 -3.34
C ARG A 540 35.08 -14.88 -3.42
N TRP A 541 34.49 -13.75 -3.03
CA TRP A 541 33.05 -13.53 -3.12
C TRP A 541 32.55 -13.54 -4.57
N LEU A 542 33.20 -12.83 -5.50
CA LEU A 542 32.84 -12.82 -6.91
C LEU A 542 32.99 -14.20 -7.57
N THR A 543 34.00 -14.99 -7.20
CA THR A 543 34.18 -16.34 -7.77
C THR A 543 33.15 -17.37 -7.30
N CYS A 544 32.62 -17.24 -6.07
CA CYS A 544 31.59 -18.15 -5.54
C CYS A 544 30.16 -17.59 -5.66
N ALA A 545 29.98 -16.37 -6.13
CA ALA A 545 28.65 -15.76 -6.19
C ALA A 545 27.67 -16.52 -7.09
N ILE A 546 26.41 -16.60 -6.67
CA ILE A 546 25.35 -17.31 -7.40
C ILE A 546 24.69 -16.42 -8.46
N ARG A 547 24.68 -15.10 -8.20
CA ARG A 547 24.33 -14.05 -9.17
C ARG A 547 25.37 -12.93 -9.08
N PRO A 548 25.50 -12.06 -10.10
CA PRO A 548 26.27 -10.82 -10.00
C PRO A 548 25.98 -10.05 -8.70
N LEU A 549 27.03 -9.52 -8.08
CA LEU A 549 26.95 -8.76 -6.84
C LEU A 549 26.80 -7.27 -7.16
N LYS A 550 25.87 -6.60 -6.47
CA LYS A 550 25.69 -5.15 -6.57
C LYS A 550 26.72 -4.44 -5.70
N TRP A 551 27.06 -3.20 -6.06
CA TRP A 551 28.12 -2.43 -5.39
C TRP A 551 27.89 -2.27 -3.87
N ASN A 552 26.65 -1.97 -3.47
CA ASN A 552 26.20 -1.91 -2.07
C ASN A 552 26.32 -3.26 -1.32
N GLU A 553 26.32 -4.39 -2.04
CA GLU A 553 26.47 -5.75 -1.47
C GLU A 553 27.95 -6.12 -1.21
N ILE A 554 28.92 -5.30 -1.65
CA ILE A 554 30.36 -5.55 -1.43
C ILE A 554 30.94 -4.66 -0.31
N GLN A 555 30.23 -3.59 0.07
CA GLN A 555 30.47 -2.74 1.25
C GLN A 555 31.94 -2.33 1.51
N ARG A 556 32.48 -1.43 0.67
CA ARG A 556 33.65 -0.60 1.00
C ARG A 556 33.52 0.82 0.45
N VAL A 557 34.23 1.75 1.08
CA VAL A 557 34.20 3.20 0.79
C VAL A 557 34.98 3.57 -0.48
N ASP A 558 35.88 2.69 -0.95
CA ASP A 558 36.69 2.87 -2.16
C ASP A 558 36.26 1.89 -3.26
N SER A 559 36.20 2.33 -4.53
CA SER A 559 35.63 1.56 -5.65
C SER A 559 36.27 0.17 -5.83
N CYS A 560 35.47 -0.84 -6.21
CA CYS A 560 35.97 -2.20 -6.44
C CYS A 560 37.13 -2.25 -7.45
N LYS A 561 37.06 -1.41 -8.49
CA LYS A 561 38.07 -1.22 -9.54
C LYS A 561 39.40 -0.71 -8.97
N SER A 562 39.39 0.14 -7.93
CA SER A 562 40.62 0.59 -7.24
C SER A 562 41.25 -0.52 -6.36
N ILE A 563 40.43 -1.38 -5.77
CA ILE A 563 40.88 -2.45 -4.87
C ILE A 563 41.37 -3.66 -5.69
N CYS A 564 40.54 -4.19 -6.58
CA CYS A 564 40.82 -5.40 -7.34
C CYS A 564 41.52 -5.15 -8.68
N GLY A 565 41.60 -3.90 -9.16
CA GLY A 565 42.21 -3.56 -10.44
C GLY A 565 41.51 -4.24 -11.63
N SER A 566 42.28 -4.49 -12.68
CA SER A 566 41.86 -5.09 -13.96
C SER A 566 41.31 -6.54 -13.88
N PHE A 567 41.10 -7.09 -12.68
CA PHE A 567 40.36 -8.36 -12.50
C PHE A 567 38.84 -8.18 -12.48
N VAL A 568 38.38 -6.97 -12.21
CA VAL A 568 36.98 -6.68 -11.90
C VAL A 568 36.49 -5.57 -12.81
N GLU A 569 35.35 -5.81 -13.45
CA GLU A 569 34.60 -4.78 -14.16
C GLU A 569 33.44 -4.31 -13.28
N VAL A 570 33.18 -3.00 -13.36
CA VAL A 570 32.03 -2.36 -12.73
C VAL A 570 31.21 -1.81 -13.87
N ASP A 571 29.93 -2.18 -13.91
CA ASP A 571 29.02 -1.74 -14.96
C ASP A 571 28.68 -0.26 -14.72
N GLU A 572 29.36 0.63 -15.44
CA GLU A 572 29.30 2.09 -15.30
C GLU A 572 28.22 2.73 -16.21
N SER A 573 27.37 1.90 -16.82
CA SER A 573 26.50 2.18 -17.99
C SER A 573 25.47 3.32 -17.88
N ASP A 574 25.22 3.89 -16.70
CA ASP A 574 24.35 5.06 -16.57
C ASP A 574 24.89 6.17 -15.66
N HIS A 575 25.90 6.89 -16.14
CA HIS A 575 26.36 8.15 -15.55
C HIS A 575 25.32 9.30 -15.58
N LYS A 576 24.12 9.11 -16.16
CA LYS A 576 23.06 10.14 -16.20
C LYS A 576 22.05 9.99 -15.06
N ASN A 577 21.96 8.83 -14.42
CA ASN A 577 21.01 8.58 -13.35
C ASN A 577 21.71 8.16 -12.03
N PRO A 578 21.76 9.03 -10.99
CA PRO A 578 22.42 8.71 -9.71
C PRO A 578 21.66 7.68 -8.83
N LEU A 579 20.79 6.87 -9.44
CA LEU A 579 19.94 5.86 -8.83
C LEU A 579 20.17 4.44 -9.38
N THR A 580 21.12 4.24 -10.30
CA THR A 580 21.42 2.90 -10.84
C THR A 580 22.31 2.09 -9.90
N ASN A 581 21.95 0.81 -9.70
CA ASN A 581 22.72 -0.12 -8.89
C ASN A 581 23.89 -0.68 -9.71
N LEU A 582 25.07 -0.08 -9.58
CA LEU A 582 26.30 -0.57 -10.22
C LEU A 582 26.52 -2.06 -9.90
N VAL A 583 26.65 -2.89 -10.94
CA VAL A 583 26.95 -4.33 -10.81
C VAL A 583 28.45 -4.55 -10.90
N VAL A 584 28.97 -5.53 -10.15
CA VAL A 584 30.40 -5.86 -10.06
C VAL A 584 30.61 -7.30 -10.49
N ASN A 585 31.39 -7.49 -11.56
CA ASN A 585 31.70 -8.78 -12.17
C ASN A 585 33.21 -9.01 -12.30
N LEU A 586 33.62 -10.26 -12.48
CA LEU A 586 34.99 -10.55 -12.95
C LEU A 586 35.11 -10.16 -14.43
N VAL A 587 36.30 -9.71 -14.85
CA VAL A 587 36.63 -9.27 -16.22
C VAL A 587 36.25 -10.31 -17.30
N HIS A 588 36.29 -11.61 -16.97
CA HIS A 588 35.82 -12.72 -17.80
C HIS A 588 35.78 -14.02 -16.96
N ASP A 589 35.03 -15.05 -17.36
CA ASP A 589 35.04 -16.34 -16.64
C ASP A 589 36.41 -17.05 -16.70
N THR A 590 37.22 -16.76 -17.72
CA THR A 590 38.64 -17.22 -17.74
C THR A 590 39.46 -16.69 -16.56
N ALA A 591 39.13 -15.52 -16.00
CA ALA A 591 39.77 -15.04 -14.77
C ALA A 591 39.28 -15.82 -13.53
N ARG A 592 38.00 -16.24 -13.52
CA ARG A 592 37.44 -17.12 -12.49
C ARG A 592 38.12 -18.49 -12.52
N ARG A 593 38.19 -19.12 -13.71
CA ARG A 593 38.90 -20.39 -13.94
C ARG A 593 40.37 -20.27 -13.52
N TYR A 594 41.06 -19.21 -13.95
CA TYR A 594 42.44 -18.94 -13.55
C TYR A 594 42.63 -18.94 -12.02
N LEU A 595 41.80 -18.19 -11.28
CA LEU A 595 41.89 -18.11 -9.82
C LEU A 595 41.64 -19.46 -9.13
N ILE A 596 40.76 -20.28 -9.68
CA ILE A 596 40.44 -21.62 -9.15
C ILE A 596 41.55 -22.63 -9.48
N ASP A 597 41.97 -22.72 -10.74
CA ASP A 597 42.96 -23.69 -11.23
C ASP A 597 44.34 -23.47 -10.63
N THR A 598 44.74 -22.21 -10.45
CA THR A 598 45.98 -21.83 -9.74
C THR A 598 45.87 -21.92 -8.22
N ARG A 599 44.70 -22.30 -7.69
CA ARG A 599 44.36 -22.38 -6.25
C ARG A 599 44.57 -21.06 -5.49
N ARG A 600 44.57 -19.92 -6.20
CA ARG A 600 44.53 -18.58 -5.59
C ARG A 600 43.18 -18.32 -4.90
N VAL A 601 42.12 -18.99 -5.38
CA VAL A 601 40.85 -19.17 -4.67
C VAL A 601 40.53 -20.66 -4.56
N ASP A 602 40.41 -21.16 -3.33
CA ASP A 602 39.77 -22.44 -3.05
C ASP A 602 38.24 -22.24 -3.08
N LEU A 603 37.59 -22.76 -4.12
CA LEU A 603 36.13 -22.64 -4.32
C LEU A 603 35.33 -23.37 -3.22
N LEU A 604 35.82 -24.52 -2.72
CA LEU A 604 35.13 -25.27 -1.66
C LEU A 604 35.16 -24.47 -0.35
N ALA A 605 36.33 -23.93 0.00
CA ALA A 605 36.47 -23.07 1.15
C ALA A 605 35.71 -21.74 0.98
N ALA A 606 35.63 -21.18 -0.23
CA ALA A 606 34.86 -19.97 -0.51
C ALA A 606 33.35 -20.20 -0.34
N ASN A 607 32.79 -21.30 -0.85
CA ASN A 607 31.40 -21.69 -0.65
C ASN A 607 31.09 -21.88 0.85
N ALA A 608 31.91 -22.66 1.55
CA ALA A 608 31.73 -22.89 2.99
C ALA A 608 31.82 -21.59 3.81
N THR A 609 32.75 -20.69 3.46
CA THR A 609 32.88 -19.37 4.08
C THR A 609 31.67 -18.48 3.79
N MET A 610 31.07 -18.59 2.60
CA MET A 610 29.86 -17.85 2.25
C MET A 610 28.65 -18.33 3.05
N VAL A 611 28.46 -19.65 3.24
CA VAL A 611 27.38 -20.19 4.09
C VAL A 611 27.57 -19.81 5.56
N LEU A 612 28.81 -19.90 6.06
CA LEU A 612 29.17 -19.45 7.40
C LEU A 612 28.82 -17.97 7.61
N PHE A 613 29.19 -17.11 6.65
CA PHE A 613 28.94 -15.68 6.73
C PHE A 613 27.45 -15.35 6.57
N SER A 614 26.75 -15.94 5.59
CA SER A 614 25.33 -15.68 5.34
C SER A 614 24.47 -16.09 6.54
N SER A 615 24.70 -17.29 7.07
CA SER A 615 23.95 -17.82 8.22
C SER A 615 24.25 -17.04 9.52
N ALA A 616 25.50 -16.62 9.75
CA ALA A 616 25.84 -15.78 10.90
C ALA A 616 25.30 -14.35 10.78
N TYR A 617 25.25 -13.79 9.57
CA TYR A 617 24.67 -12.48 9.28
C TYR A 617 23.15 -12.49 9.49
N LEU A 618 22.44 -13.48 8.94
CA LEU A 618 20.99 -13.63 9.11
C LEU A 618 20.57 -14.08 10.53
N ALA A 619 21.50 -14.59 11.35
CA ALA A 619 21.29 -14.91 12.77
C ALA A 619 21.72 -13.78 13.73
N SER A 620 22.04 -12.59 13.22
CA SER A 620 22.54 -11.47 14.03
C SER A 620 21.42 -10.59 14.57
N ILE A 621 21.70 -9.83 15.63
CA ILE A 621 20.69 -9.03 16.38
C ILE A 621 19.87 -8.07 15.49
N PRO A 622 20.44 -7.40 14.46
CA PRO A 622 19.62 -6.56 13.54
C PRO A 622 18.58 -7.34 12.70
N PHE A 623 18.62 -8.67 12.72
CA PHE A 623 17.65 -9.55 12.07
C PHE A 623 16.68 -10.23 13.06
N ASP A 624 16.72 -9.88 14.35
CA ASP A 624 15.72 -10.34 15.33
C ASP A 624 14.31 -9.85 14.96
N ARG A 625 13.36 -10.79 14.84
CA ARG A 625 11.94 -10.50 14.56
C ARG A 625 11.25 -9.59 15.59
N ASP A 626 11.79 -9.55 16.80
CA ASP A 626 11.25 -8.80 17.94
C ASP A 626 11.85 -7.37 18.04
N GLY A 627 12.60 -6.93 17.01
CA GLY A 627 13.23 -5.61 16.94
C GLY A 627 12.26 -4.45 16.68
N ASP A 628 12.39 -3.39 17.47
CA ASP A 628 11.62 -2.14 17.33
C ASP A 628 11.97 -1.39 16.02
N GLN A 629 11.02 -0.65 15.47
CA GLN A 629 11.19 0.15 14.24
C GLN A 629 12.37 1.12 14.37
N ASP A 630 12.54 1.71 15.54
CA ASP A 630 13.63 2.64 15.89
C ASP A 630 15.01 1.96 15.85
N PHE A 631 15.09 0.67 16.18
CA PHE A 631 16.31 -0.13 16.11
C PHE A 631 16.63 -0.53 14.67
N ILE A 632 15.62 -0.93 13.89
CA ILE A 632 15.77 -1.21 12.45
C ILE A 632 16.26 0.04 11.72
N LEU A 633 15.63 1.20 11.96
CA LEU A 633 15.99 2.48 11.33
C LEU A 633 17.46 2.85 11.59
N ARG A 634 17.95 2.73 12.83
CA ARG A 634 19.36 3.03 13.17
C ARG A 634 20.34 2.12 12.44
N ASN A 635 20.04 0.81 12.35
CA ASN A 635 20.90 -0.14 11.64
C ASN A 635 20.87 0.10 10.11
N ALA A 636 19.73 0.49 9.55
CA ALA A 636 19.62 0.88 8.15
C ALA A 636 20.41 2.16 7.83
N LEU A 637 20.33 3.19 8.67
CA LEU A 637 21.11 4.42 8.52
C LEU A 637 22.63 4.18 8.60
N ASN A 638 23.05 3.14 9.34
CA ASN A 638 24.44 2.69 9.42
C ASN A 638 24.86 1.73 8.28
N GLY A 639 23.95 1.37 7.36
CA GLY A 639 24.26 0.51 6.22
C GLY A 639 24.22 -1.01 6.48
N TYR A 640 23.67 -1.46 7.61
CA TYR A 640 23.77 -2.87 8.02
C TYR A 640 23.11 -3.85 7.03
N TYR A 641 22.02 -3.41 6.37
CA TYR A 641 21.20 -4.26 5.50
C TYR A 641 21.64 -4.30 4.03
N GLY A 642 22.78 -3.70 3.67
CA GLY A 642 23.23 -3.63 2.26
C GLY A 642 23.45 -4.98 1.58
N LEU A 643 23.73 -6.06 2.34
CA LEU A 643 23.86 -7.43 1.81
C LEU A 643 22.58 -8.27 1.94
N GLN A 644 21.51 -7.74 2.53
CA GLN A 644 20.29 -8.49 2.84
C GLN A 644 19.71 -9.19 1.61
N ASP A 645 19.59 -8.47 0.49
CA ASP A 645 18.91 -8.98 -0.70
C ASP A 645 19.67 -10.16 -1.35
N TYR A 646 21.00 -10.06 -1.46
CA TYR A 646 21.82 -11.18 -1.90
C TYR A 646 21.78 -12.35 -0.91
N MET A 647 21.94 -12.08 0.39
CA MET A 647 22.00 -13.14 1.39
C MET A 647 20.69 -13.93 1.48
N ILE A 648 19.54 -13.25 1.47
CA ILE A 648 18.23 -13.92 1.56
C ILE A 648 17.91 -14.73 0.30
N SER A 649 18.18 -14.20 -0.90
CA SER A 649 17.91 -14.91 -2.16
C SER A 649 18.89 -16.06 -2.46
N SER A 650 20.12 -16.00 -1.95
CA SER A 650 21.17 -16.99 -2.26
C SER A 650 21.46 -18.00 -1.13
N TRP A 651 20.93 -17.79 0.09
CA TRP A 651 21.24 -18.62 1.27
C TRP A 651 20.98 -20.11 1.04
N GLU A 652 19.82 -20.48 0.48
CA GLU A 652 19.45 -21.88 0.22
C GLU A 652 20.46 -22.56 -0.71
N SER A 653 20.73 -21.96 -1.85
CA SER A 653 21.63 -22.52 -2.86
C SER A 653 23.09 -22.59 -2.39
N HIS A 654 23.58 -21.58 -1.65
CA HIS A 654 24.88 -21.66 -0.97
C HIS A 654 24.90 -22.80 0.03
N THR A 655 23.85 -22.95 0.83
CA THR A 655 23.74 -24.00 1.86
C THR A 655 23.71 -25.39 1.23
N ALA A 656 22.97 -25.59 0.15
CA ALA A 656 22.97 -26.84 -0.62
C ALA A 656 24.37 -27.19 -1.13
N LEU A 657 25.05 -26.25 -1.81
CA LEU A 657 26.42 -26.43 -2.29
C LEU A 657 27.41 -26.74 -1.15
N GLY A 658 27.31 -26.01 -0.04
CA GLY A 658 28.16 -26.19 1.13
C GLY A 658 27.95 -27.53 1.84
N LEU A 659 26.70 -28.02 1.92
CA LEU A 659 26.35 -29.32 2.49
C LEU A 659 26.81 -30.48 1.59
N ASP A 660 26.63 -30.37 0.28
CA ASP A 660 27.10 -31.39 -0.67
C ASP A 660 28.63 -31.49 -0.70
N GLN A 661 29.32 -30.36 -0.57
CA GLN A 661 30.78 -30.29 -0.54
C GLN A 661 31.37 -30.56 0.87
N ALA A 662 30.55 -30.68 1.92
CA ALA A 662 31.00 -30.75 3.31
C ALA A 662 31.92 -31.94 3.63
N ARG A 663 31.85 -33.02 2.85
CA ARG A 663 32.74 -34.19 2.98
C ARG A 663 34.20 -33.88 2.61
N MET A 664 34.44 -32.84 1.81
CA MET A 664 35.76 -32.43 1.32
C MET A 664 36.37 -31.28 2.15
N LEU A 665 35.63 -30.71 3.10
CA LEU A 665 36.08 -29.59 3.92
C LEU A 665 36.98 -30.03 5.09
N PRO A 666 37.93 -29.18 5.54
CA PRO A 666 38.67 -29.40 6.78
C PRO A 666 37.73 -29.53 7.98
N LEU A 667 38.07 -30.41 8.94
CA LEU A 667 37.23 -30.72 10.10
C LEU A 667 36.83 -29.49 10.93
N GLU A 668 37.71 -28.51 11.06
CA GLU A 668 37.46 -27.24 11.77
C GLU A 668 36.39 -26.38 11.07
N VAL A 669 36.49 -26.22 9.75
CA VAL A 669 35.52 -25.51 8.91
C VAL A 669 34.19 -26.23 8.93
N LYS A 670 34.22 -27.58 8.82
CA LYS A 670 33.05 -28.44 8.90
C LYS A 670 32.32 -28.27 10.26
N ASN A 671 33.02 -28.34 11.37
CA ASN A 671 32.42 -28.18 12.71
C ASN A 671 31.84 -26.76 12.92
N SER A 672 32.53 -25.74 12.40
CA SER A 672 32.04 -24.36 12.43
C SER A 672 30.77 -24.19 11.61
N LEU A 673 30.72 -24.79 10.41
CA LEU A 673 29.57 -24.72 9.51
C LEU A 673 28.33 -25.38 10.14
N GLY A 674 28.49 -26.56 10.75
CA GLY A 674 27.41 -27.22 11.49
C GLY A 674 26.91 -26.40 12.67
N ALA A 675 27.82 -25.82 13.47
CA ALA A 675 27.47 -25.00 14.63
C ALA A 675 26.72 -23.70 14.25
N VAL A 676 27.15 -23.01 13.18
CA VAL A 676 26.49 -21.77 12.73
C VAL A 676 25.12 -22.07 12.12
N LEU A 677 24.96 -23.12 11.31
CA LEU A 677 23.66 -23.52 10.77
C LEU A 677 22.68 -23.89 11.89
N VAL A 678 23.12 -24.63 12.92
CA VAL A 678 22.29 -24.94 14.09
C VAL A 678 21.90 -23.67 14.86
N ASN A 679 22.79 -22.70 15.01
CA ASN A 679 22.47 -21.43 15.66
C ASN A 679 21.48 -20.58 14.86
N PHE A 680 21.61 -20.55 13.52
CA PHE A 680 20.65 -19.87 12.65
C PHE A 680 19.25 -20.50 12.76
N LEU A 681 19.15 -21.84 12.71
CA LEU A 681 17.88 -22.54 12.89
C LEU A 681 17.22 -22.28 14.27
N LYS A 682 18.02 -22.20 15.33
CA LYS A 682 17.54 -21.80 16.67
C LYS A 682 17.07 -20.34 16.71
N HIS A 683 17.79 -19.42 16.06
CA HIS A 683 17.41 -18.01 15.92
C HIS A 683 16.08 -17.86 15.15
N CYS A 684 15.86 -18.69 14.13
CA CYS A 684 14.59 -18.80 13.42
C CYS A 684 13.45 -19.44 14.25
N LYS A 685 13.71 -19.81 15.52
CA LYS A 685 12.75 -20.44 16.46
C LYS A 685 12.18 -21.80 15.98
N PHE A 686 12.95 -22.56 15.18
CA PHE A 686 12.59 -23.94 14.83
C PHE A 686 13.04 -24.92 15.91
N ASP A 687 12.13 -25.78 16.38
CA ASP A 687 12.46 -26.89 17.28
C ASP A 687 13.32 -27.94 16.53
N ILE A 688 14.54 -28.17 17.02
CA ILE A 688 15.47 -29.12 16.41
C ILE A 688 15.80 -30.26 17.38
N PRO A 689 15.44 -31.53 17.05
CA PRO A 689 15.67 -32.69 17.91
C PRO A 689 17.13 -33.20 17.82
N PHE A 690 18.11 -32.34 18.12
CA PHE A 690 19.52 -32.72 18.12
C PHE A 690 19.99 -33.22 19.49
N LYS A 691 20.45 -34.48 19.54
CA LYS A 691 21.37 -34.96 20.60
C LYS A 691 22.80 -34.61 20.22
N GLU A 692 23.24 -33.42 20.62
CA GLU A 692 24.62 -32.91 20.83
C GLU A 692 25.74 -33.12 19.77
N ASP A 693 25.60 -33.93 18.73
CA ASP A 693 26.65 -34.11 17.73
C ASP A 693 26.47 -33.16 16.52
N THR A 694 27.13 -32.00 16.59
CA THR A 694 27.15 -30.97 15.53
C THR A 694 27.99 -31.35 14.32
N SER A 695 28.58 -32.55 14.27
CA SER A 695 29.45 -33.01 13.19
C SER A 695 28.77 -33.87 12.12
N ASP A 696 27.50 -34.28 12.34
CA ASP A 696 26.73 -35.11 11.41
C ASP A 696 25.92 -34.29 10.39
N PHE A 697 26.54 -34.10 9.23
CA PHE A 697 25.99 -33.35 8.10
C PHE A 697 24.86 -34.08 7.38
N GLU A 698 24.79 -35.42 7.45
CA GLU A 698 23.68 -36.16 6.87
C GLU A 698 22.41 -35.93 7.69
N ASN A 699 22.53 -35.75 9.01
CA ASN A 699 21.40 -35.36 9.84
C ASN A 699 21.01 -33.89 9.65
N ILE A 700 21.96 -32.96 9.48
CA ILE A 700 21.65 -31.57 9.11
C ILE A 700 20.90 -31.52 7.76
N LYS A 701 21.37 -32.27 6.76
CA LYS A 701 20.73 -32.36 5.43
C LYS A 701 19.35 -33.06 5.47
N LYS A 702 19.12 -34.02 6.36
CA LYS A 702 17.78 -34.60 6.61
C LYS A 702 16.85 -33.65 7.36
N VAL A 703 17.38 -32.84 8.29
CA VAL A 703 16.61 -31.85 9.05
C VAL A 703 16.20 -30.69 8.15
N LEU A 704 17.08 -30.28 7.23
CA LEU A 704 16.83 -29.34 6.12
C LEU A 704 16.29 -30.09 4.89
N ASN A 705 15.10 -30.71 5.02
CA ASN A 705 14.35 -31.20 3.87
C ASN A 705 13.72 -30.02 3.08
N GLU A 706 13.26 -30.28 1.85
CA GLU A 706 12.63 -29.29 0.97
C GLU A 706 11.50 -28.51 1.68
N GLU A 707 10.68 -29.22 2.47
CA GLU A 707 9.60 -28.64 3.28
C GLU A 707 10.10 -27.61 4.31
N LYS A 708 11.20 -27.90 5.03
CA LYS A 708 11.79 -26.92 5.96
C LYS A 708 12.59 -25.82 5.28
N PHE A 709 13.16 -26.06 4.10
CA PHE A 709 13.67 -24.98 3.26
C PHE A 709 12.56 -24.00 2.90
N ALA A 710 11.38 -24.47 2.46
CA ALA A 710 10.23 -23.61 2.17
C ALA A 710 9.78 -22.79 3.40
N LEU A 711 9.73 -23.40 4.60
CA LEU A 711 9.40 -22.69 5.84
C LEU A 711 10.47 -21.66 6.24
N LEU A 712 11.75 -21.91 5.97
CA LEU A 712 12.84 -20.95 6.21
C LEU A 712 12.82 -19.80 5.19
N VAL A 713 12.50 -20.06 3.94
CA VAL A 713 12.30 -19.02 2.90
C VAL A 713 11.13 -18.12 3.29
N GLN A 714 9.98 -18.68 3.73
CA GLN A 714 8.88 -17.90 4.30
C GLN A 714 9.31 -17.11 5.55
N TYR A 715 10.17 -17.69 6.39
CA TYR A 715 10.69 -16.96 7.57
C TYR A 715 11.46 -15.70 7.14
N LEU A 716 12.35 -15.83 6.15
CA LEU A 716 13.20 -14.77 5.62
C LEU A 716 12.41 -13.76 4.78
N GLU A 717 11.38 -14.17 4.05
CA GLU A 717 10.44 -13.28 3.36
C GLU A 717 9.77 -12.30 4.34
N ILE A 718 9.18 -12.82 5.42
CA ILE A 718 8.54 -12.02 6.46
C ILE A 718 9.54 -11.05 7.11
N LEU A 719 10.75 -11.53 7.41
CA LEU A 719 11.80 -10.72 8.03
C LEU A 719 12.27 -9.59 7.10
N SER A 720 12.55 -9.91 5.82
CA SER A 720 12.94 -8.94 4.81
C SER A 720 11.86 -7.88 4.60
N SER A 721 10.58 -8.28 4.63
CA SER A 721 9.42 -7.40 4.50
C SER A 721 9.27 -6.45 5.67
N THR A 722 9.55 -6.90 6.90
CA THR A 722 9.54 -6.05 8.10
C THR A 722 10.64 -4.99 8.04
N ILE A 723 11.86 -5.37 7.67
CA ILE A 723 12.97 -4.42 7.51
C ILE A 723 12.67 -3.41 6.38
N ARG A 724 12.20 -3.92 5.23
CA ARG A 724 11.88 -3.09 4.06
C ARG A 724 10.78 -2.07 4.33
N LYS A 725 9.74 -2.39 5.10
CA LYS A 725 8.70 -1.43 5.53
C LYS A 725 9.30 -0.21 6.23
N VAL A 726 10.26 -0.41 7.14
CA VAL A 726 10.94 0.69 7.86
C VAL A 726 11.84 1.49 6.91
N THR A 727 12.57 0.82 6.01
CA THR A 727 13.47 1.52 5.06
C THR A 727 12.74 2.25 3.93
N GLU A 728 11.57 1.76 3.48
CA GLU A 728 10.71 2.42 2.48
C GLU A 728 10.14 3.76 3.01
N GLU A 729 10.01 3.94 4.32
CA GLU A 729 9.51 5.17 4.94
C GLU A 729 10.61 6.26 5.12
N ILE A 730 11.88 5.94 4.87
CA ILE A 730 13.00 6.89 5.03
C ILE A 730 12.94 7.98 3.95
N ARG A 731 12.48 9.17 4.35
CA ARG A 731 12.41 10.36 3.48
C ARG A 731 13.81 10.94 3.22
N ILE A 732 14.54 10.37 2.25
CA ILE A 732 15.89 10.81 1.84
C ILE A 732 16.04 12.34 1.68
N PRO A 733 15.09 13.10 1.10
CA PRO A 733 15.20 14.55 0.98
C PRO A 733 15.31 15.30 2.32
N LEU A 734 14.86 14.72 3.42
CA LEU A 734 14.93 15.27 4.77
C LEU A 734 16.23 14.90 5.52
N LEU A 735 16.97 13.91 5.04
CA LEU A 735 18.30 13.57 5.57
C LEU A 735 19.32 14.64 5.16
N ASP A 736 20.27 14.95 6.05
CA ASP A 736 21.38 15.84 5.71
C ASP A 736 22.27 15.25 4.59
N LYS A 737 23.06 16.11 3.94
CA LYS A 737 23.87 15.73 2.77
C LYS A 737 24.87 14.59 3.05
N ARG A 738 25.42 14.50 4.26
CA ARG A 738 26.39 13.46 4.64
C ARG A 738 25.67 12.14 4.89
N THR A 739 24.63 12.14 5.71
CA THR A 739 23.83 10.92 6.01
C THR A 739 23.19 10.37 4.75
N ARG A 740 22.67 11.23 3.86
CA ARG A 740 22.16 10.84 2.53
C ARG A 740 23.21 10.11 1.69
N SER A 741 24.41 10.67 1.57
CA SER A 741 25.49 10.08 0.77
C SER A 741 25.92 8.73 1.33
N VAL A 742 26.05 8.61 2.66
CA VAL A 742 26.40 7.36 3.33
C VAL A 742 25.30 6.31 3.14
N PHE A 743 24.04 6.66 3.39
CA PHE A 743 22.91 5.76 3.23
C PHE A 743 22.82 5.13 1.83
N ILE A 744 22.90 5.96 0.78
CA ILE A 744 22.83 5.49 -0.61
C ILE A 744 24.04 4.61 -0.94
N SER A 745 25.24 4.97 -0.48
CA SER A 745 26.45 4.18 -0.75
C SER A 745 26.47 2.79 -0.08
N LEU A 746 25.78 2.63 1.06
CA LEU A 746 25.81 1.39 1.84
C LEU A 746 24.58 0.50 1.65
N ASN A 747 23.40 1.07 1.39
CA ASN A 747 22.15 0.32 1.21
C ASN A 747 21.68 0.27 -0.26
N GLY A 748 22.21 1.14 -1.12
CA GLY A 748 21.69 1.37 -2.47
C GLY A 748 20.60 2.45 -2.52
N PRO A 749 19.97 2.67 -3.68
CA PRO A 749 18.86 3.60 -3.85
C PRO A 749 17.63 3.12 -3.07
N PRO A 750 16.83 4.04 -2.49
CA PRO A 750 15.54 3.67 -1.93
C PRO A 750 14.58 3.28 -3.07
N GLY A 751 13.75 2.28 -2.84
CA GLY A 751 12.84 1.80 -3.86
C GLY A 751 11.96 0.67 -3.36
N TYR A 752 10.82 0.50 -4.01
CA TYR A 752 9.89 -0.60 -3.71
C TYR A 752 10.46 -1.89 -4.32
N LYS A 753 10.57 -2.97 -3.55
CA LYS A 753 11.14 -4.26 -4.02
C LYS A 753 10.13 -5.40 -3.81
N CYS A 754 10.19 -6.44 -4.63
CA CYS A 754 9.32 -7.62 -4.45
C CYS A 754 9.68 -8.37 -3.16
N PRO A 755 8.74 -8.72 -2.26
CA PRO A 755 9.03 -9.40 -0.99
C PRO A 755 9.43 -10.88 -1.16
N ASN A 756 8.97 -11.55 -2.22
CA ASN A 756 9.20 -12.98 -2.46
C ASN A 756 10.68 -13.26 -2.79
N PRO A 757 11.46 -13.97 -1.94
CA PRO A 757 12.88 -14.27 -2.16
C PRO A 757 13.18 -15.09 -3.42
N GLY A 758 12.21 -15.90 -3.88
CA GLY A 758 12.33 -16.72 -5.09
C GLY A 758 11.98 -15.97 -6.38
N CYS A 759 11.61 -14.69 -6.31
CA CYS A 759 11.34 -13.86 -7.48
C CYS A 759 12.62 -13.31 -8.09
N LEU A 760 12.73 -13.36 -9.43
CA LEU A 760 13.83 -12.71 -10.17
C LEU A 760 13.90 -11.19 -9.90
N MET A 761 12.76 -10.54 -9.65
CA MET A 761 12.66 -9.12 -9.29
C MET A 761 12.82 -8.84 -7.78
N PHE A 762 13.31 -9.80 -6.97
CA PHE A 762 13.48 -9.62 -5.52
C PHE A 762 14.52 -8.54 -5.15
N SER A 763 15.60 -8.43 -5.93
CA SER A 763 16.67 -7.43 -5.75
C SER A 763 16.45 -6.14 -6.53
N GLU A 764 15.43 -6.08 -7.39
CA GLU A 764 15.19 -4.98 -8.32
C GLU A 764 14.17 -3.98 -7.80
N ILE A 765 14.34 -2.72 -8.24
CA ILE A 765 13.56 -1.58 -7.77
C ILE A 765 12.42 -1.30 -8.74
N PHE A 766 11.20 -1.32 -8.21
CA PHE A 766 10.01 -0.77 -8.86
C PHE A 766 9.91 0.73 -8.58
N GLU A 767 9.66 1.53 -9.62
CA GLU A 767 9.54 2.99 -9.51
C GLU A 767 8.40 3.44 -8.56
N THR A 768 7.34 2.64 -8.45
CA THR A 768 6.17 2.97 -7.63
C THR A 768 5.71 1.78 -6.78
N LYS A 769 5.13 2.12 -5.63
CA LYS A 769 4.49 1.16 -4.71
C LYS A 769 3.43 0.31 -5.42
N LYS A 770 2.67 0.94 -6.34
CA LYS A 770 1.63 0.32 -7.16
C LYS A 770 2.20 -0.70 -8.15
N ALA A 771 3.27 -0.37 -8.89
CA ALA A 771 3.89 -1.30 -9.82
C ALA A 771 4.43 -2.56 -9.11
N ARG A 772 5.04 -2.39 -7.93
CA ARG A 772 5.39 -3.52 -7.05
C ARG A 772 4.15 -4.32 -6.66
N GLU A 773 3.07 -3.68 -6.21
CA GLU A 773 1.85 -4.38 -5.77
C GLU A 773 1.14 -5.14 -6.89
N GLU A 774 1.13 -4.59 -8.12
CA GLU A 774 0.65 -5.26 -9.32
C GLU A 774 1.50 -6.48 -9.69
N HIS A 775 2.82 -6.39 -9.56
CA HIS A 775 3.72 -7.54 -9.69
C HIS A 775 3.53 -8.56 -8.55
N VAL A 776 3.32 -8.12 -7.31
CA VAL A 776 3.15 -9.03 -6.15
C VAL A 776 1.84 -9.81 -6.20
N ALA A 777 0.79 -9.22 -6.78
CA ALA A 777 -0.45 -9.93 -7.07
C ALA A 777 -0.24 -11.15 -8.00
N GLN A 778 0.76 -11.11 -8.89
CA GLN A 778 1.10 -12.24 -9.79
C GLN A 778 1.76 -13.42 -9.06
N HIS A 779 2.42 -13.19 -7.91
CA HIS A 779 2.89 -14.28 -7.04
C HIS A 779 1.74 -14.93 -6.27
N HIS A 780 0.61 -14.23 -6.12
CA HIS A 780 -0.56 -14.66 -5.36
C HIS A 780 -1.70 -15.06 -6.31
N ASN A 781 -1.40 -15.93 -7.28
CA ASN A 781 -2.38 -16.46 -8.23
C ASN A 781 -3.36 -17.43 -7.55
N GLN A 782 -4.37 -16.87 -6.87
CA GLN A 782 -5.36 -17.56 -6.02
C GLN A 782 -6.27 -18.55 -6.76
N PHE A 783 -6.31 -18.50 -8.10
CA PHE A 783 -7.28 -19.26 -8.90
C PHE A 783 -6.56 -20.22 -9.82
N THR A 784 -6.47 -21.49 -9.42
CA THR A 784 -5.84 -22.54 -10.22
C THR A 784 -6.85 -23.36 -11.03
N CYS A 785 -6.43 -23.86 -12.19
CA CYS A 785 -7.27 -24.74 -13.03
C CYS A 785 -7.30 -26.15 -12.42
N PRO A 786 -8.47 -26.76 -12.18
CA PRO A 786 -8.55 -28.08 -11.54
C PRO A 786 -8.23 -29.25 -12.48
N VAL A 787 -8.01 -29.01 -13.78
CA VAL A 787 -7.74 -30.08 -14.76
C VAL A 787 -6.31 -30.61 -14.56
N ASP A 788 -6.19 -31.87 -14.14
CA ASP A 788 -4.90 -32.55 -13.99
C ASP A 788 -4.10 -32.52 -15.31
N GLY A 789 -2.88 -31.99 -15.24
CA GLY A 789 -2.03 -31.77 -16.42
C GLY A 789 -2.27 -30.45 -17.16
N CYS A 790 -3.16 -29.58 -16.69
CA CYS A 790 -3.20 -28.18 -17.13
C CYS A 790 -2.32 -27.32 -16.22
N LEU A 791 -1.44 -26.47 -16.76
CA LEU A 791 -0.53 -25.70 -15.92
C LEU A 791 -1.18 -24.62 -15.12
N ARG A 792 -2.35 -24.17 -15.51
CA ARG A 792 -3.05 -23.20 -14.69
C ARG A 792 -3.43 -23.82 -13.35
N GLN A 793 -3.33 -25.15 -13.17
CA GLN A 793 -3.29 -25.85 -11.88
C GLN A 793 -2.08 -25.44 -10.99
N THR A 794 -0.91 -25.17 -11.59
CA THR A 794 0.32 -24.81 -10.87
C THR A 794 0.66 -23.32 -10.92
N LEU A 795 0.39 -22.64 -12.04
CA LEU A 795 0.67 -21.22 -12.25
C LEU A 795 -0.47 -20.32 -11.76
N GLY A 796 -1.71 -20.81 -11.79
CA GLY A 796 -2.92 -20.06 -11.43
C GLY A 796 -3.22 -18.84 -12.29
N PHE A 797 -4.19 -18.05 -11.83
CA PHE A 797 -4.65 -16.78 -12.39
C PHE A 797 -4.77 -15.71 -11.30
N THR A 798 -4.68 -14.44 -11.71
CA THR A 798 -4.86 -13.30 -10.81
C THR A 798 -6.33 -13.10 -10.42
N SER A 799 -7.27 -13.65 -11.20
CA SER A 799 -8.70 -13.62 -10.88
C SER A 799 -9.47 -14.83 -11.38
N GLY A 800 -10.53 -15.21 -10.66
CA GLY A 800 -11.48 -16.25 -11.05
C GLY A 800 -12.33 -15.92 -12.30
N SER A 801 -12.14 -14.75 -12.92
CA SER A 801 -12.71 -14.42 -14.23
C SER A 801 -11.79 -14.91 -15.36
N GLU A 802 -10.48 -14.81 -15.18
CA GLU A 802 -9.50 -15.34 -16.13
C GLU A 802 -9.50 -16.88 -16.13
N LEU A 803 -9.62 -17.50 -14.94
CA LEU A 803 -9.79 -18.94 -14.80
C LEU A 803 -11.02 -19.45 -15.56
N ARG A 804 -12.18 -18.80 -15.42
CA ARG A 804 -13.40 -19.19 -16.15
C ARG A 804 -13.24 -19.06 -17.66
N LYS A 805 -12.72 -17.93 -18.14
CA LYS A 805 -12.43 -17.74 -19.58
C LYS A 805 -11.47 -18.78 -20.14
N HIS A 806 -10.44 -19.14 -19.38
CA HIS A 806 -9.51 -20.20 -19.76
C HIS A 806 -10.19 -21.58 -19.81
N ASN A 807 -10.96 -21.95 -18.80
CA ASN A 807 -11.68 -23.22 -18.80
C ASN A 807 -12.69 -23.29 -19.97
N GLU A 808 -13.41 -22.19 -20.24
CA GLU A 808 -14.32 -22.05 -21.38
C GLU A 808 -13.62 -22.18 -22.74
N GLN A 809 -12.39 -21.66 -22.88
CA GLN A 809 -11.64 -21.60 -24.15
C GLN A 809 -10.72 -22.80 -24.41
N VAL A 810 -10.20 -23.45 -23.36
CA VAL A 810 -9.16 -24.50 -23.45
C VAL A 810 -9.71 -25.87 -23.05
N HIS A 811 -10.68 -25.92 -22.13
CA HIS A 811 -11.24 -27.17 -21.59
C HIS A 811 -12.72 -27.37 -22.01
N SER A 812 -13.09 -26.83 -23.17
CA SER A 812 -14.47 -26.75 -23.70
C SER A 812 -15.20 -28.09 -23.95
N CYS A 813 -14.62 -29.24 -23.56
CA CYS A 813 -15.24 -30.55 -23.71
C CYS A 813 -14.75 -31.59 -22.68
N GLN A 814 -14.77 -31.27 -21.38
CA GLN A 814 -14.92 -32.28 -20.32
C GLN A 814 -15.31 -31.61 -19.00
N ALA A 815 -16.44 -32.02 -18.42
CA ALA A 815 -16.78 -31.70 -17.04
C ALA A 815 -15.91 -32.57 -16.12
N VAL A 816 -15.12 -31.93 -15.26
CA VAL A 816 -14.42 -32.57 -14.16
C VAL A 816 -14.72 -31.77 -12.91
N ASP A 817 -15.59 -32.33 -12.08
CA ASP A 817 -15.91 -31.78 -10.76
C ASP A 817 -14.75 -31.94 -9.77
N SER A 818 -14.83 -31.23 -8.64
CA SER A 818 -13.87 -31.18 -7.53
C SER A 818 -12.53 -30.46 -7.80
N ALA A 819 -12.45 -29.23 -7.28
CA ALA A 819 -11.18 -28.56 -7.02
C ALA A 819 -10.79 -28.79 -5.55
N THR A 820 -9.84 -29.67 -5.28
CA THR A 820 -9.31 -29.90 -3.92
C THR A 820 -8.28 -28.84 -3.54
N PHE A 821 -8.48 -28.23 -2.38
CA PHE A 821 -7.66 -27.13 -1.86
C PHE A 821 -6.41 -27.67 -1.13
N PRO A 822 -5.19 -27.12 -1.33
CA PRO A 822 -4.07 -27.38 -0.43
C PRO A 822 -4.33 -26.72 0.93
N THR A 823 -4.32 -27.49 2.01
CA THR A 823 -4.62 -26.99 3.37
C THR A 823 -3.64 -25.90 3.82
N VAL A 824 -4.15 -24.68 4.00
CA VAL A 824 -3.44 -23.60 4.68
C VAL A 824 -3.32 -23.93 6.18
N GLY A 825 -2.23 -23.49 6.82
CA GLY A 825 -1.78 -23.99 8.12
C GLY A 825 -2.82 -24.01 9.26
N LYS A 826 -2.63 -25.00 10.15
CA LYS A 826 -3.47 -25.37 11.32
C LYS A 826 -4.34 -24.24 11.85
N SER A 827 -5.64 -24.46 11.78
CA SER A 827 -6.68 -23.52 12.23
C SER A 827 -6.46 -23.08 13.69
N GLN A 828 -6.46 -21.77 13.93
CA GLN A 828 -6.22 -21.23 15.28
C GLN A 828 -7.43 -21.34 16.20
N ASP A 829 -8.64 -21.47 15.64
CA ASP A 829 -9.88 -21.71 16.37
C ASP A 829 -10.90 -22.53 15.56
N ILE A 830 -11.98 -22.95 16.22
CA ILE A 830 -13.03 -23.78 15.61
C ILE A 830 -13.83 -23.06 14.50
N TRP A 831 -13.80 -21.73 14.45
CA TRP A 831 -14.53 -20.93 13.45
C TRP A 831 -13.72 -20.75 12.16
N SER A 832 -12.39 -20.61 12.29
CA SER A 832 -11.45 -20.71 11.18
C SER A 832 -11.42 -22.13 10.61
N ALA A 833 -11.42 -23.16 11.46
CA ALA A 833 -11.59 -24.54 11.01
C ALA A 833 -12.90 -24.73 10.22
N ALA A 834 -14.00 -24.11 10.65
CA ALA A 834 -15.30 -24.20 9.97
C ALA A 834 -15.27 -23.53 8.59
N ARG A 835 -14.58 -22.40 8.47
CA ARG A 835 -14.35 -21.69 7.21
C ARG A 835 -13.47 -22.47 6.23
N PHE A 836 -12.45 -23.18 6.73
CA PHE A 836 -11.43 -23.83 5.90
C PHE A 836 -11.62 -25.34 5.69
N GLY A 837 -12.61 -25.97 6.34
CA GLY A 837 -12.88 -27.41 6.17
C GLY A 837 -11.91 -28.32 6.95
N ASP A 838 -11.28 -27.82 8.02
CA ASP A 838 -10.25 -28.52 8.81
C ASP A 838 -10.91 -29.56 9.75
N ILE A 839 -11.25 -30.72 9.19
CA ILE A 839 -11.94 -31.81 9.89
C ILE A 839 -11.08 -32.39 11.01
N ASP A 840 -9.78 -32.61 10.79
CA ASP A 840 -8.86 -33.18 11.79
C ASP A 840 -8.82 -32.33 13.07
N TYR A 841 -8.78 -31.00 12.93
CA TYR A 841 -8.87 -30.09 14.08
C TYR A 841 -10.25 -30.12 14.75
N PHE A 842 -11.32 -30.28 13.98
CA PHE A 842 -12.67 -30.46 14.51
C PHE A 842 -12.82 -31.74 15.34
N GLU A 843 -12.29 -32.87 14.86
CA GLU A 843 -12.33 -34.15 15.58
C GLU A 843 -11.55 -34.05 16.91
N ASP A 844 -10.33 -33.50 16.89
CA ASP A 844 -9.50 -33.34 18.10
C ASP A 844 -10.15 -32.41 19.14
N VAL A 845 -10.81 -31.33 18.71
CA VAL A 845 -11.49 -30.39 19.62
C VAL A 845 -12.80 -30.95 20.17
N LEU A 846 -13.56 -31.71 19.38
CA LEU A 846 -14.83 -32.30 19.81
C LEU A 846 -14.66 -33.57 20.65
N GLN A 847 -13.65 -34.42 20.38
CA GLN A 847 -13.30 -35.53 21.28
C GLN A 847 -12.95 -35.07 22.71
N LYS A 848 -12.53 -33.80 22.86
CA LYS A 848 -12.18 -33.19 24.16
C LYS A 848 -13.34 -32.43 24.83
N ARG A 849 -14.54 -32.39 24.23
CA ARG A 849 -15.69 -31.60 24.74
C ARG A 849 -17.01 -32.37 24.66
N ASP A 850 -17.39 -32.99 25.77
CA ASP A 850 -18.64 -33.74 26.00
C ASP A 850 -19.98 -32.96 25.81
N ASN A 851 -19.99 -31.76 25.22
CA ASN A 851 -21.21 -30.95 25.06
C ASN A 851 -21.27 -30.21 23.71
N LEU A 852 -21.75 -30.93 22.70
CA LEU A 852 -21.93 -30.46 21.32
C LEU A 852 -22.83 -29.21 21.16
N ARG A 853 -23.77 -28.96 22.08
CA ARG A 853 -24.84 -27.96 21.92
C ARG A 853 -24.58 -26.56 22.52
N ARG A 854 -23.31 -26.15 22.73
CA ARG A 854 -22.99 -24.86 23.42
C ARG A 854 -21.79 -24.09 22.85
N ILE A 855 -21.43 -24.26 21.57
CA ILE A 855 -20.30 -23.53 20.94
C ILE A 855 -20.76 -22.30 20.15
N ASP A 856 -22.02 -22.26 19.71
CA ASP A 856 -22.56 -21.21 18.85
C ASP A 856 -22.53 -19.81 19.52
N LYS A 857 -22.15 -18.80 18.73
CA LYS A 857 -21.98 -17.42 19.20
C LYS A 857 -22.88 -16.46 18.42
N GLY A 858 -24.05 -16.16 19.00
CA GLY A 858 -24.81 -14.96 18.65
C GLY A 858 -25.68 -15.04 17.41
N ARG A 859 -25.11 -14.93 16.20
CA ARG A 859 -25.91 -14.79 14.94
C ARG A 859 -25.71 -15.91 13.92
N ASP A 860 -24.71 -16.76 14.10
CA ASP A 860 -24.29 -17.79 13.14
C ASP A 860 -23.87 -19.06 13.90
N THR A 861 -24.06 -20.24 13.31
CA THR A 861 -23.66 -21.53 13.87
C THR A 861 -22.42 -22.07 13.16
N LEU A 862 -21.74 -23.07 13.73
CA LEU A 862 -20.59 -23.68 13.05
C LEU A 862 -20.98 -24.35 11.72
N LEU A 863 -22.17 -24.97 11.66
CA LEU A 863 -22.70 -25.56 10.43
C LEU A 863 -23.03 -24.51 9.38
N THR A 864 -23.57 -23.34 9.76
CA THR A 864 -23.88 -22.26 8.81
C THR A 864 -22.61 -21.64 8.23
N VAL A 865 -21.55 -21.51 9.05
CA VAL A 865 -20.25 -21.02 8.58
C VAL A 865 -19.57 -22.02 7.64
N ALA A 866 -19.61 -23.32 7.94
CA ALA A 866 -19.11 -24.36 7.03
C ALA A 866 -19.87 -24.36 5.69
N ALA A 867 -21.20 -24.24 5.74
CA ALA A 867 -22.05 -24.19 4.54
C ALA A 867 -21.79 -22.94 3.68
N GLN A 868 -21.62 -21.77 4.30
CA GLN A 868 -21.27 -20.51 3.60
C GLN A 868 -19.94 -20.56 2.83
N HIS A 869 -19.04 -21.50 3.18
CA HIS A 869 -17.75 -21.67 2.52
C HIS A 869 -17.69 -22.99 1.72
N GLY A 870 -18.83 -23.65 1.49
CA GLY A 870 -18.93 -24.83 0.62
C GLY A 870 -18.31 -26.12 1.17
N GLN A 871 -18.09 -26.22 2.49
CA GLN A 871 -17.32 -27.31 3.11
C GLN A 871 -18.16 -28.60 3.28
N LEU A 872 -18.42 -29.30 2.18
CA LEU A 872 -19.29 -30.49 2.07
C LEU A 872 -19.04 -31.54 3.17
N GLU A 873 -17.80 -32.03 3.29
CA GLU A 873 -17.44 -33.11 4.22
C GLU A 873 -17.59 -32.68 5.69
N LEU A 874 -17.19 -31.45 6.02
CA LEU A 874 -17.35 -30.90 7.36
C LEU A 874 -18.82 -30.63 7.70
N CYS A 875 -19.64 -30.18 6.74
CA CYS A 875 -21.09 -30.09 6.91
C CYS A 875 -21.70 -31.46 7.20
N GLN A 876 -21.32 -32.51 6.46
CA GLN A 876 -21.78 -33.88 6.72
C GLN A 876 -21.35 -34.36 8.11
N TYR A 877 -20.11 -34.08 8.52
CA TYR A 877 -19.61 -34.42 9.86
C TYR A 877 -20.39 -33.70 10.97
N LEU A 878 -20.60 -32.39 10.85
CA LEU A 878 -21.32 -31.59 11.84
C LEU A 878 -22.80 -32.03 11.97
N VAL A 879 -23.48 -32.37 10.89
CA VAL A 879 -24.85 -32.93 10.95
C VAL A 879 -24.86 -34.29 11.66
N ARG A 880 -23.90 -35.18 11.38
CA ARG A 880 -23.73 -36.45 12.14
C ARG A 880 -23.42 -36.23 13.62
N CYS A 881 -22.78 -35.11 13.95
CA CYS A 881 -22.57 -34.65 15.33
C CYS A 881 -23.80 -33.98 15.96
N GLY A 882 -24.95 -33.95 15.29
CA GLY A 882 -26.22 -33.46 15.83
C GLY A 882 -26.42 -31.95 15.75
N TYR A 883 -25.73 -31.25 14.84
CA TYR A 883 -26.08 -29.87 14.45
C TYR A 883 -27.28 -29.88 13.50
N GLY A 884 -28.36 -29.19 13.89
CA GLY A 884 -29.59 -29.16 13.10
C GLY A 884 -29.43 -28.32 11.82
N ILE A 885 -29.82 -28.89 10.67
CA ILE A 885 -29.65 -28.30 9.33
C ILE A 885 -30.41 -26.97 9.19
N PHE A 886 -31.61 -26.93 9.77
CA PHE A 886 -32.53 -25.79 9.74
C PHE A 886 -32.35 -24.83 10.92
N HIS A 887 -31.37 -25.06 11.80
CA HIS A 887 -31.15 -24.21 12.97
C HIS A 887 -30.36 -22.95 12.59
N ALA A 888 -31.04 -21.80 12.56
CA ALA A 888 -30.39 -20.50 12.45
C ALA A 888 -29.83 -20.06 13.81
N GLY A 889 -28.63 -19.45 13.82
CA GLY A 889 -28.01 -18.97 15.06
C GLY A 889 -28.78 -17.84 15.76
N ASN A 890 -29.72 -17.20 15.06
CA ASN A 890 -30.62 -16.17 15.59
C ASN A 890 -31.99 -16.25 14.91
N GLU A 891 -33.04 -16.42 15.70
CA GLU A 891 -34.45 -16.58 15.26
C GLU A 891 -34.96 -15.40 14.40
N ALA A 892 -34.34 -14.21 14.48
CA ALA A 892 -34.79 -13.03 13.73
C ALA A 892 -34.40 -13.01 12.23
N PHE A 893 -33.61 -13.97 11.74
CA PHE A 893 -33.15 -14.00 10.34
C PHE A 893 -33.11 -15.44 9.77
N PRO A 894 -34.24 -15.99 9.28
CA PRO A 894 -34.35 -17.41 8.96
C PRO A 894 -33.62 -17.85 7.67
N SER A 895 -33.01 -16.94 6.90
CA SER A 895 -32.15 -17.31 5.75
C SER A 895 -30.74 -17.75 6.17
N LYS A 896 -30.34 -17.53 7.43
CA LYS A 896 -29.00 -17.87 7.97
C LYS A 896 -28.90 -19.30 8.51
N THR A 897 -29.55 -20.27 7.87
CA THR A 897 -29.40 -21.71 8.14
C THR A 897 -28.30 -22.31 7.26
N ALA A 898 -27.96 -23.58 7.49
CA ALA A 898 -27.02 -24.30 6.63
C ALA A 898 -27.57 -24.47 5.20
N LEU A 899 -28.86 -24.79 5.10
CA LEU A 899 -29.55 -24.93 3.81
C LEU A 899 -29.70 -23.58 3.09
N GLY A 900 -30.03 -22.51 3.82
CA GLY A 900 -30.08 -21.14 3.28
C GLY A 900 -28.72 -20.68 2.75
N ALA A 901 -27.63 -21.00 3.46
CA ALA A 901 -26.27 -20.75 2.99
C ALA A 901 -25.92 -21.54 1.71
N ALA A 902 -26.37 -22.79 1.56
CA ALA A 902 -26.18 -23.57 0.34
C ALA A 902 -26.89 -22.92 -0.87
N ILE A 903 -28.10 -22.38 -0.66
CA ILE A 903 -28.86 -21.64 -1.67
C ILE A 903 -28.19 -20.30 -2.01
N GLU A 904 -27.78 -19.51 -1.02
CA GLU A 904 -27.09 -18.22 -1.20
C GLU A 904 -25.75 -18.38 -1.95
N THR A 905 -25.02 -19.48 -1.71
CA THR A 905 -23.76 -19.82 -2.38
C THR A 905 -23.94 -20.55 -3.71
N ARG A 906 -25.19 -20.86 -4.11
CA ARG A 906 -25.55 -21.65 -5.30
C ARG A 906 -24.92 -23.05 -5.35
N ASN A 907 -24.64 -23.64 -4.19
CA ASN A 907 -24.03 -24.97 -4.11
C ASN A 907 -25.11 -26.06 -4.03
N LYS A 908 -25.47 -26.62 -5.19
CA LYS A 908 -26.48 -27.69 -5.32
C LYS A 908 -26.06 -28.99 -4.64
N GLU A 909 -24.80 -29.39 -4.79
CA GLU A 909 -24.28 -30.61 -4.16
C GLU A 909 -24.40 -30.53 -2.63
N LEU A 910 -24.10 -29.37 -2.05
CA LEU A 910 -24.28 -29.11 -0.62
C LEU A 910 -25.76 -29.10 -0.21
N PHE A 911 -26.64 -28.54 -1.03
CA PHE A 911 -28.08 -28.55 -0.79
C PHE A 911 -28.63 -29.97 -0.78
N ASP A 912 -28.35 -30.76 -1.83
CA ASP A 912 -28.79 -32.15 -1.96
C ASP A 912 -28.21 -33.03 -0.84
N LEU A 913 -26.94 -32.80 -0.48
CA LEU A 913 -26.28 -33.44 0.67
C LEU A 913 -27.01 -33.12 1.98
N LEU A 914 -27.27 -31.84 2.29
CA LEU A 914 -27.96 -31.43 3.51
C LEU A 914 -29.38 -32.00 3.58
N ILE A 915 -30.14 -31.97 2.48
CA ILE A 915 -31.48 -32.59 2.40
C ILE A 915 -31.41 -34.11 2.60
N SER A 916 -30.40 -34.79 2.02
CA SER A 916 -30.23 -36.25 2.17
C SER A 916 -29.86 -36.68 3.60
N LEU A 917 -29.34 -35.76 4.41
CA LEU A 917 -28.93 -36.00 5.80
C LEU A 917 -29.99 -35.58 6.83
N ALA A 918 -31.07 -34.91 6.40
CA ALA A 918 -32.12 -34.42 7.30
C ALA A 918 -32.99 -35.57 7.84
N HIS A 919 -33.27 -35.56 9.14
CA HIS A 919 -34.17 -36.53 9.76
C HIS A 919 -35.65 -36.23 9.45
N GLU A 920 -36.53 -37.24 9.48
CA GLU A 920 -37.98 -37.05 9.22
C GLU A 920 -38.63 -36.00 10.13
N ASP A 921 -38.22 -35.92 11.41
CA ASP A 921 -38.68 -34.88 12.35
C ASP A 921 -38.16 -33.48 11.97
N GLU A 922 -36.89 -33.34 11.58
CA GLU A 922 -36.33 -32.05 11.15
C GLU A 922 -36.95 -31.57 9.83
N MET A 923 -37.21 -32.50 8.90
CA MET A 923 -37.92 -32.23 7.65
C MET A 923 -39.36 -31.78 7.92
N ARG A 924 -40.06 -32.43 8.87
CA ARG A 924 -41.39 -31.99 9.29
C ARG A 924 -41.35 -30.58 9.87
N ASP A 925 -40.44 -30.33 10.81
CA ASP A 925 -40.29 -29.03 11.47
C ASP A 925 -39.89 -27.91 10.48
N PHE A 926 -39.13 -28.23 9.42
CA PHE A 926 -38.88 -27.32 8.29
C PHE A 926 -40.12 -27.08 7.44
N THR A 927 -40.90 -28.11 7.10
CA THR A 927 -42.11 -27.95 6.28
C THR A 927 -43.27 -27.30 7.01
N ASP A 928 -43.32 -27.37 8.34
CA ASP A 928 -44.39 -26.82 9.18
C ASP A 928 -44.01 -25.46 9.81
N GLY A 929 -42.80 -24.91 9.58
CA GLY A 929 -42.25 -23.74 10.30
C GLY A 929 -41.80 -22.54 9.45
N ASP A 930 -41.73 -21.36 10.09
CA ASP A 930 -41.44 -20.04 9.49
C ASP A 930 -40.17 -19.96 8.63
N ALA A 931 -39.21 -20.86 8.87
CA ALA A 931 -37.98 -20.96 8.09
C ALA A 931 -38.25 -21.24 6.60
N LEU A 932 -39.32 -21.99 6.28
CA LEU A 932 -39.67 -22.39 4.91
C LEU A 932 -39.74 -21.19 3.96
N THR A 933 -40.46 -20.16 4.37
CA THR A 933 -40.67 -18.91 3.61
C THR A 933 -39.35 -18.21 3.27
N ALA A 934 -38.42 -18.12 4.22
CA ALA A 934 -37.13 -17.47 4.00
C ALA A 934 -36.22 -18.27 3.06
N HIS A 935 -36.28 -19.61 3.08
CA HIS A 935 -35.52 -20.45 2.14
C HIS A 935 -36.13 -20.37 0.73
N TYR A 936 -37.46 -20.29 0.64
CA TYR A 936 -38.16 -20.07 -0.62
C TYR A 936 -37.80 -18.71 -1.24
N ALA A 937 -37.76 -17.65 -0.43
CA ALA A 937 -37.29 -16.33 -0.84
C ALA A 937 -35.81 -16.35 -1.25
N ALA A 938 -34.94 -17.07 -0.52
CA ALA A 938 -33.54 -17.24 -0.87
C ALA A 938 -33.37 -17.98 -2.22
N ALA A 939 -34.16 -19.03 -2.48
CA ALA A 939 -34.12 -19.78 -3.72
C ALA A 939 -34.53 -18.91 -4.92
N ILE A 940 -35.60 -18.14 -4.77
CA ILE A 940 -36.05 -17.15 -5.78
C ILE A 940 -34.97 -16.07 -6.00
N ASN A 941 -34.37 -15.54 -4.94
CA ASN A 941 -33.29 -14.54 -5.05
C ASN A 941 -31.96 -15.11 -5.57
N SER A 942 -31.75 -16.42 -5.49
CA SER A 942 -30.54 -17.08 -6.00
C SER A 942 -30.45 -16.99 -7.52
N GLY A 943 -31.60 -17.10 -8.21
CA GLY A 943 -31.70 -17.20 -9.67
C GLY A 943 -31.92 -18.61 -10.21
N GLU A 944 -31.68 -19.65 -9.42
CA GLU A 944 -31.61 -21.03 -9.91
C GLU A 944 -32.95 -21.76 -9.70
N ARG A 945 -33.62 -22.13 -10.80
CA ARG A 945 -34.90 -22.85 -10.78
C ARG A 945 -34.81 -24.19 -10.02
N GLU A 946 -33.65 -24.84 -10.04
CA GLU A 946 -33.46 -26.17 -9.47
C GLU A 946 -33.67 -26.21 -7.95
N PHE A 947 -33.26 -25.17 -7.21
CA PHE A 947 -33.55 -25.07 -5.77
C PHE A 947 -35.05 -24.88 -5.51
N ILE A 948 -35.73 -24.11 -6.37
CA ILE A 948 -37.17 -23.87 -6.25
C ILE A 948 -37.92 -25.19 -6.50
N ASP A 949 -37.60 -25.90 -7.58
CA ASP A 949 -38.20 -27.19 -7.93
C ASP A 949 -37.86 -28.29 -6.88
N ALA A 950 -36.67 -28.26 -6.27
CA ALA A 950 -36.30 -29.17 -5.17
C ALA A 950 -37.08 -28.88 -3.88
N ILE A 951 -37.11 -27.64 -3.40
CA ILE A 951 -37.91 -27.21 -2.24
C ILE A 951 -39.40 -27.50 -2.49
N PHE A 952 -39.90 -27.26 -3.71
CA PHE A 952 -41.27 -27.56 -4.12
C PHE A 952 -41.60 -29.06 -4.11
N THR A 953 -40.64 -29.92 -4.49
CA THR A 953 -40.78 -31.39 -4.45
C THR A 953 -40.91 -31.90 -3.00
N LEU A 954 -40.25 -31.23 -2.05
CA LEU A 954 -40.34 -31.55 -0.61
C LEU A 954 -41.70 -31.15 0.01
N ILE A 955 -42.38 -30.12 -0.51
CA ILE A 955 -43.61 -29.53 0.08
C ILE A 955 -44.91 -30.21 -0.43
N LEU A 956 -44.83 -31.34 -1.16
CA LEU A 956 -45.94 -31.88 -1.97
C LEU A 956 -47.24 -32.33 -1.24
N THR A 957 -47.42 -32.09 0.07
CA THR A 957 -48.56 -32.60 0.84
C THR A 957 -49.51 -31.57 1.47
N LYS A 958 -49.16 -30.28 1.63
CA LYS A 958 -50.08 -29.28 2.24
C LYS A 958 -50.02 -27.89 1.61
N LYS A 959 -51.16 -27.18 1.70
CA LYS A 959 -51.38 -25.86 1.11
C LYS A 959 -51.17 -24.70 2.09
N ASP A 960 -51.12 -24.99 3.40
CA ASP A 960 -51.48 -24.04 4.45
C ASP A 960 -50.28 -23.45 5.23
N HIS A 961 -49.04 -23.69 4.79
CA HIS A 961 -47.81 -23.39 5.55
C HIS A 961 -46.85 -22.38 4.91
N ILE A 962 -47.12 -21.88 3.70
CA ILE A 962 -46.34 -20.78 3.11
C ILE A 962 -47.03 -19.46 3.47
N ASP A 963 -46.38 -18.65 4.31
CA ASP A 963 -46.79 -17.26 4.52
C ASP A 963 -46.37 -16.44 3.30
N PHE A 964 -47.32 -16.21 2.39
CA PHE A 964 -47.09 -15.41 1.19
C PHE A 964 -46.82 -13.93 1.52
N ASP A 965 -47.35 -13.40 2.62
CA ASP A 965 -47.12 -12.00 3.01
C ASP A 965 -45.66 -11.79 3.46
N ASP A 966 -45.09 -12.76 4.17
CA ASP A 966 -43.67 -12.77 4.53
C ASP A 966 -42.76 -13.15 3.35
N LEU A 967 -43.22 -14.04 2.46
CA LEU A 967 -42.51 -14.40 1.22
C LEU A 967 -42.27 -13.17 0.34
N PHE A 968 -43.33 -12.41 0.06
CA PHE A 968 -43.23 -11.17 -0.72
C PHE A 968 -42.45 -10.07 0.02
N TYR A 969 -42.51 -10.03 1.36
CA TYR A 969 -41.68 -9.13 2.16
C TYR A 969 -40.19 -9.44 1.94
N HIS A 970 -39.78 -10.69 2.07
CA HIS A 970 -38.38 -11.11 1.90
C HIS A 970 -37.88 -10.94 0.46
N ILE A 971 -38.66 -11.28 -0.56
CA ILE A 971 -38.28 -11.12 -1.97
C ILE A 971 -38.19 -9.64 -2.37
N ALA A 972 -39.13 -8.79 -1.93
CA ALA A 972 -39.07 -7.35 -2.22
C ALA A 972 -37.92 -6.65 -1.49
N LYS A 973 -37.56 -7.10 -0.29
CA LYS A 973 -36.54 -6.50 0.57
C LYS A 973 -35.10 -6.76 0.10
N TYR A 974 -34.82 -7.92 -0.49
CA TYR A 974 -33.47 -8.33 -0.87
C TYR A 974 -33.38 -8.53 -2.39
N PRO A 975 -32.50 -7.81 -3.12
CA PRO A 975 -32.37 -7.96 -4.56
C PRO A 975 -31.72 -9.31 -4.93
N PRO A 976 -32.12 -9.93 -6.06
CA PRO A 976 -31.49 -11.15 -6.54
C PRO A 976 -30.02 -10.94 -6.90
N ALA A 977 -29.23 -12.01 -6.89
CA ALA A 977 -27.81 -11.97 -7.25
C ALA A 977 -27.63 -11.47 -8.71
N ARG A 978 -26.53 -10.74 -8.97
CA ARG A 978 -26.23 -10.05 -10.27
C ARG A 978 -26.22 -10.92 -11.53
N HIS A 979 -26.37 -12.23 -11.40
CA HIS A 979 -26.31 -13.22 -12.49
C HIS A 979 -27.60 -14.05 -12.63
N ALA A 980 -28.68 -13.72 -11.90
CA ALA A 980 -29.98 -14.35 -12.12
C ALA A 980 -30.62 -13.78 -13.40
N ASP A 981 -31.00 -14.64 -14.35
CA ASP A 981 -31.83 -14.20 -15.47
C ASP A 981 -33.24 -13.91 -14.95
N ALA A 982 -33.72 -12.69 -15.21
CA ALA A 982 -34.93 -12.19 -14.60
C ALA A 982 -36.17 -13.03 -14.99
N SER A 983 -36.19 -13.59 -16.22
CA SER A 983 -37.37 -14.33 -16.71
C SER A 983 -37.64 -15.59 -15.89
N GLU A 984 -36.63 -16.44 -15.67
CA GLU A 984 -36.82 -17.74 -15.03
C GLU A 984 -37.25 -17.62 -13.56
N VAL A 985 -36.74 -16.60 -12.86
CA VAL A 985 -37.11 -16.27 -11.48
C VAL A 985 -38.59 -15.87 -11.39
N TYR A 986 -39.10 -15.11 -12.35
CA TYR A 986 -40.50 -14.67 -12.35
C TYR A 986 -41.47 -15.73 -12.86
N ASP A 987 -41.07 -16.57 -13.81
CA ASP A 987 -41.86 -17.75 -14.18
C ASP A 987 -41.97 -18.74 -13.01
N ALA A 988 -40.90 -18.93 -12.22
CA ALA A 988 -40.92 -19.76 -11.02
C ALA A 988 -41.79 -19.17 -9.90
N LEU A 989 -41.60 -17.89 -9.55
CA LEU A 989 -42.45 -17.21 -8.56
C LEU A 989 -43.93 -17.21 -9.00
N ARG A 990 -44.20 -16.94 -10.28
CA ARG A 990 -45.55 -17.00 -10.85
C ARG A 990 -46.16 -18.39 -10.72
N ALA A 991 -45.44 -19.44 -11.11
CA ALA A 991 -45.95 -20.82 -11.02
C ALA A 991 -46.31 -21.21 -9.58
N VAL A 992 -45.58 -20.70 -8.59
CA VAL A 992 -45.90 -20.87 -7.16
C VAL A 992 -47.18 -20.11 -6.79
N VAL A 993 -47.28 -18.82 -7.11
CA VAL A 993 -48.49 -18.03 -6.76
C VAL A 993 -49.74 -18.56 -7.47
N GLU A 994 -49.64 -18.99 -8.73
CA GLU A 994 -50.72 -19.65 -9.48
C GLU A 994 -51.14 -20.98 -8.84
N LYS A 995 -50.19 -21.86 -8.47
CA LYS A 995 -50.48 -23.17 -7.85
C LYS A 995 -51.20 -23.04 -6.51
N TYR A 996 -50.80 -22.09 -5.68
CA TYR A 996 -51.42 -21.88 -4.36
C TYR A 996 -52.63 -20.93 -4.41
N ASN A 997 -52.87 -20.23 -5.54
CA ASN A 997 -53.89 -19.20 -5.71
C ASN A 997 -53.75 -18.07 -4.67
N ALA A 998 -52.52 -17.58 -4.49
CA ALA A 998 -52.14 -16.63 -3.44
C ALA A 998 -52.08 -15.17 -3.91
N TRP A 999 -52.71 -14.84 -5.04
CA TRP A 999 -52.70 -13.48 -5.61
C TRP A 999 -53.29 -12.41 -4.67
N GLU A 1000 -54.22 -12.78 -3.79
CA GLU A 1000 -54.81 -11.86 -2.79
C GLU A 1000 -53.77 -11.32 -1.78
N SER A 1001 -52.70 -12.08 -1.48
CA SER A 1001 -51.64 -11.64 -0.57
C SER A 1001 -50.89 -10.40 -1.07
N LEU A 1002 -50.87 -10.14 -2.37
CA LEU A 1002 -50.21 -8.98 -2.96
C LEU A 1002 -50.95 -7.65 -2.71
N SER A 1003 -52.15 -7.67 -2.12
CA SER A 1003 -53.02 -6.51 -1.97
C SER A 1003 -52.99 -5.92 -0.54
N GLY A 1004 -53.04 -4.60 -0.44
CA GLY A 1004 -53.19 -3.82 0.79
C GLY A 1004 -51.87 -3.37 1.46
N PRO A 1005 -51.97 -2.49 2.49
CA PRO A 1005 -50.82 -2.05 3.28
C PRO A 1005 -50.35 -3.17 4.21
N LYS A 1006 -49.25 -3.84 3.83
CA LYS A 1006 -48.71 -5.03 4.51
C LYS A 1006 -47.54 -4.71 5.45
N LEU A 1007 -46.89 -3.56 5.25
CA LEU A 1007 -45.73 -3.15 6.06
C LEU A 1007 -46.16 -2.46 7.35
N LYS A 1008 -45.40 -2.63 8.43
CA LYS A 1008 -45.57 -1.90 9.70
C LYS A 1008 -45.48 -0.36 9.57
N THR A 1009 -44.99 0.14 8.44
CA THR A 1009 -44.91 1.57 8.08
C THR A 1009 -46.10 2.06 7.23
N GLY A 1010 -47.04 1.18 6.87
CA GLY A 1010 -48.22 1.49 6.07
C GLY A 1010 -48.07 1.38 4.55
N GLY A 1011 -46.90 0.97 4.05
CA GLY A 1011 -46.68 0.69 2.63
C GLY A 1011 -47.01 -0.76 2.24
N ASN A 1012 -46.86 -1.08 0.96
CA ASN A 1012 -47.02 -2.41 0.36
C ASN A 1012 -45.69 -2.93 -0.24
N TYR A 1013 -45.74 -4.05 -0.96
CA TYR A 1013 -44.54 -4.65 -1.58
C TYR A 1013 -43.95 -3.81 -2.72
N VAL A 1014 -44.78 -3.05 -3.45
CA VAL A 1014 -44.33 -2.13 -4.51
C VAL A 1014 -43.42 -1.04 -3.91
N MET A 1015 -43.86 -0.45 -2.79
CA MET A 1015 -43.06 0.48 -1.99
C MET A 1015 -41.76 -0.15 -1.50
N LEU A 1016 -41.80 -1.39 -0.98
CA LEU A 1016 -40.61 -2.08 -0.45
C LEU A 1016 -39.57 -2.37 -1.54
N ALA A 1017 -40.00 -2.84 -2.72
CA ALA A 1017 -39.12 -3.08 -3.85
C ALA A 1017 -38.44 -1.78 -4.35
N CYS A 1018 -39.15 -0.65 -4.27
CA CYS A 1018 -38.58 0.67 -4.55
C CYS A 1018 -37.53 1.10 -3.50
N CYS A 1019 -37.82 0.93 -2.21
CA CYS A 1019 -36.87 1.18 -1.12
C CYS A 1019 -35.58 0.34 -1.24
N SER A 1020 -35.72 -0.93 -1.60
CA SER A 1020 -34.60 -1.89 -1.73
C SER A 1020 -33.90 -1.87 -3.10
N LYS A 1021 -34.30 -0.95 -4.01
CA LYS A 1021 -33.75 -0.83 -5.37
C LYS A 1021 -33.80 -2.14 -6.18
N ASN A 1022 -34.93 -2.84 -6.12
CA ASN A 1022 -35.12 -4.14 -6.77
C ASN A 1022 -36.06 -4.00 -8.00
N PRO A 1023 -35.55 -3.59 -9.17
CA PRO A 1023 -36.37 -3.35 -10.36
C PRO A 1023 -37.00 -4.63 -10.91
N ASN A 1024 -36.31 -5.76 -10.76
CA ASN A 1024 -36.78 -7.04 -11.27
C ASN A 1024 -38.07 -7.47 -10.53
N VAL A 1025 -38.05 -7.46 -9.19
CA VAL A 1025 -39.24 -7.80 -8.37
C VAL A 1025 -40.33 -6.75 -8.55
N LEU A 1026 -39.96 -5.47 -8.69
CA LEU A 1026 -40.91 -4.42 -9.01
C LEU A 1026 -41.64 -4.68 -10.34
N SER A 1027 -40.95 -5.11 -11.40
CA SER A 1027 -41.60 -5.46 -12.68
C SER A 1027 -42.59 -6.62 -12.52
N PHE A 1028 -42.29 -7.62 -11.70
CA PHE A 1028 -43.23 -8.71 -11.41
C PHE A 1028 -44.46 -8.20 -10.63
N LEU A 1029 -44.25 -7.41 -9.58
CA LEU A 1029 -45.34 -6.84 -8.78
C LEU A 1029 -46.25 -5.95 -9.64
N LEU A 1030 -45.69 -5.10 -10.51
CA LEU A 1030 -46.46 -4.23 -11.40
C LEU A 1030 -47.22 -4.99 -12.51
N GLN A 1031 -46.84 -6.23 -12.83
CA GLN A 1031 -47.60 -7.08 -13.76
C GLN A 1031 -48.80 -7.78 -13.11
N HIS A 1032 -48.82 -7.92 -11.78
CA HIS A 1032 -49.75 -8.80 -11.07
C HIS A 1032 -50.48 -8.17 -9.86
N THR A 1033 -50.18 -6.91 -9.51
CA THR A 1033 -50.96 -6.10 -8.55
C THR A 1033 -51.99 -5.24 -9.27
N SER A 1034 -53.06 -4.84 -8.57
CA SER A 1034 -54.00 -3.84 -9.08
C SER A 1034 -53.33 -2.46 -9.13
N PRO A 1035 -53.76 -1.54 -10.02
CA PRO A 1035 -53.21 -0.18 -10.09
C PRO A 1035 -53.29 0.58 -8.76
N GLU A 1036 -54.29 0.30 -7.91
CA GLU A 1036 -54.44 0.90 -6.58
C GLU A 1036 -53.18 0.70 -5.70
N GLU A 1037 -52.48 -0.43 -5.86
CA GLU A 1037 -51.22 -0.72 -5.15
C GLU A 1037 -50.05 0.13 -5.65
N TRP A 1038 -50.04 0.56 -6.91
CA TRP A 1038 -48.93 1.33 -7.48
C TRP A 1038 -48.86 2.76 -6.93
N TYR A 1039 -49.95 3.22 -6.32
CA TYR A 1039 -50.12 4.53 -5.72
C TYR A 1039 -50.28 4.50 -4.20
N ALA A 1040 -50.25 3.30 -3.57
CA ALA A 1040 -50.49 3.12 -2.14
C ALA A 1040 -49.46 3.89 -1.29
N THR A 1041 -49.96 4.74 -0.40
CA THR A 1041 -49.14 5.71 0.35
C THR A 1041 -48.74 5.23 1.74
N ASP A 1042 -47.50 5.51 2.16
CA ASP A 1042 -47.04 5.19 3.51
C ASP A 1042 -47.81 5.99 4.60
N HIS A 1043 -47.99 5.43 5.80
CA HIS A 1043 -48.79 6.09 6.83
C HIS A 1043 -48.13 7.33 7.47
N LYS A 1044 -46.81 7.48 7.35
CA LYS A 1044 -46.04 8.52 8.05
C LYS A 1044 -45.92 9.81 7.23
N TYR A 1045 -45.63 9.68 5.94
CA TYR A 1045 -45.41 10.81 5.03
C TYR A 1045 -46.42 10.87 3.87
N LYS A 1046 -47.34 9.90 3.75
CA LYS A 1046 -48.28 9.77 2.63
C LYS A 1046 -47.58 9.71 1.26
N ARG A 1047 -46.38 9.15 1.18
CA ARG A 1047 -45.59 9.05 -0.05
C ARG A 1047 -45.99 7.79 -0.84
N PRO A 1048 -46.28 7.89 -2.15
CA PRO A 1048 -46.47 6.73 -3.02
C PRO A 1048 -45.13 6.11 -3.46
N PRO A 1049 -45.11 4.87 -4.01
CA PRO A 1049 -43.88 4.11 -4.28
C PRO A 1049 -42.79 4.82 -5.09
N ILE A 1050 -43.17 5.69 -6.04
CA ILE A 1050 -42.21 6.47 -6.84
C ILE A 1050 -41.32 7.38 -6.00
N PHE A 1051 -41.81 7.89 -4.86
CA PHE A 1051 -41.02 8.74 -3.97
C PHE A 1051 -39.89 7.93 -3.32
N ALA A 1052 -40.12 6.67 -2.94
CA ALA A 1052 -39.05 5.80 -2.48
C ALA A 1052 -38.03 5.55 -3.61
N ALA A 1053 -38.48 5.23 -4.82
CA ALA A 1053 -37.58 5.00 -5.95
C ALA A 1053 -36.68 6.23 -6.25
N ILE A 1054 -37.23 7.45 -6.13
CA ILE A 1054 -36.48 8.72 -6.26
C ILE A 1054 -35.52 8.94 -5.08
N LEU A 1055 -35.99 8.85 -3.83
CA LEU A 1055 -35.17 9.09 -2.62
C LEU A 1055 -34.00 8.10 -2.50
N TYR A 1056 -34.22 6.84 -2.86
CA TYR A 1056 -33.17 5.83 -2.88
C TYR A 1056 -32.37 5.83 -4.21
N GLY A 1057 -32.74 6.65 -5.19
CA GLY A 1057 -31.97 6.85 -6.43
C GLY A 1057 -31.92 5.63 -7.35
N SER A 1058 -33.03 4.91 -7.50
CA SER A 1058 -33.17 3.74 -8.38
C SER A 1058 -33.87 4.13 -9.69
N ILE A 1059 -33.09 4.41 -10.73
CA ILE A 1059 -33.61 4.91 -12.02
C ILE A 1059 -34.45 3.84 -12.71
N GLU A 1060 -33.99 2.59 -12.66
CA GLU A 1060 -34.64 1.43 -13.23
C GLU A 1060 -36.03 1.20 -12.59
N CYS A 1061 -36.15 1.43 -11.27
CA CYS A 1061 -37.45 1.37 -10.60
C CYS A 1061 -38.38 2.50 -11.05
N VAL A 1062 -37.87 3.72 -11.23
CA VAL A 1062 -38.67 4.86 -11.71
C VAL A 1062 -39.12 4.65 -13.17
N GLN A 1063 -38.23 4.14 -14.03
CA GLN A 1063 -38.58 3.77 -15.42
C GLN A 1063 -39.67 2.71 -15.49
N LEU A 1064 -39.60 1.67 -14.64
CA LEU A 1064 -40.63 0.64 -14.58
C LEU A 1064 -41.96 1.19 -14.07
N LEU A 1065 -41.95 2.02 -13.02
CA LEU A 1065 -43.18 2.67 -12.55
C LEU A 1065 -43.85 3.51 -13.64
N PHE A 1066 -43.11 4.34 -14.40
CA PHE A 1066 -43.68 5.06 -15.54
C PHE A 1066 -44.17 4.13 -16.68
N LYS A 1067 -43.47 3.01 -16.91
CA LYS A 1067 -43.86 2.03 -17.95
C LYS A 1067 -45.22 1.38 -17.68
N TYR A 1068 -45.55 1.10 -16.42
CA TYR A 1068 -46.83 0.45 -16.05
C TYR A 1068 -47.90 1.46 -15.61
N ALA A 1069 -47.55 2.42 -14.72
CA ALA A 1069 -48.48 3.38 -14.14
C ALA A 1069 -48.69 4.67 -14.97
N GLY A 1070 -47.94 4.85 -16.06
CA GLY A 1070 -48.07 5.99 -16.96
C GLY A 1070 -47.83 7.34 -16.29
N THR A 1071 -48.52 8.38 -16.77
CA THR A 1071 -48.44 9.75 -16.23
C THR A 1071 -49.23 9.94 -14.94
N GLU A 1072 -50.20 9.07 -14.62
CA GLU A 1072 -51.07 9.20 -13.44
C GLU A 1072 -50.26 9.24 -12.14
N ILE A 1073 -49.10 8.56 -12.09
CA ILE A 1073 -48.21 8.57 -10.93
C ILE A 1073 -47.63 9.97 -10.58
N MET A 1074 -47.70 10.92 -11.51
CA MET A 1074 -47.32 12.33 -11.31
C MET A 1074 -48.42 13.18 -10.64
N GLU A 1075 -49.65 12.66 -10.54
CA GLU A 1075 -50.80 13.32 -9.89
C GLU A 1075 -50.85 13.05 -8.38
N HIS A 1076 -49.97 12.20 -7.86
CA HIS A 1076 -49.89 11.87 -6.43
C HIS A 1076 -48.85 12.73 -5.70
N TYR A 1077 -49.23 13.23 -4.53
CA TYR A 1077 -48.43 14.12 -3.69
C TYR A 1077 -48.25 13.53 -2.30
N ASP A 1078 -47.15 13.90 -1.63
CA ASP A 1078 -46.93 13.53 -0.23
C ASP A 1078 -47.71 14.41 0.75
N GLY A 1079 -47.55 14.15 2.05
CA GLY A 1079 -48.22 14.88 3.14
C GLY A 1079 -47.90 16.39 3.22
N GLU A 1080 -46.85 16.84 2.54
CA GLU A 1080 -46.45 18.25 2.39
C GLU A 1080 -46.88 18.82 1.03
N GLY A 1081 -47.64 18.07 0.23
CA GLY A 1081 -48.05 18.44 -1.12
C GLY A 1081 -46.91 18.44 -2.14
N ASN A 1082 -45.74 17.87 -1.82
CA ASN A 1082 -44.66 17.74 -2.80
C ASN A 1082 -45.06 16.65 -3.82
N GLY A 1083 -44.89 16.90 -5.12
CA GLY A 1083 -45.02 15.89 -6.18
C GLY A 1083 -43.68 15.21 -6.47
N PRO A 1084 -43.62 14.18 -7.34
CA PRO A 1084 -42.37 13.49 -7.68
C PRO A 1084 -41.28 14.45 -8.19
N LEU A 1085 -41.67 15.46 -8.98
CA LEU A 1085 -40.75 16.44 -9.53
C LEU A 1085 -40.18 17.41 -8.48
N HIS A 1086 -40.96 17.78 -7.45
CA HIS A 1086 -40.44 18.54 -6.29
C HIS A 1086 -39.34 17.74 -5.57
N LEU A 1087 -39.56 16.43 -5.42
CA LEU A 1087 -38.64 15.53 -4.72
C LEU A 1087 -37.32 15.33 -5.49
N VAL A 1088 -37.37 15.19 -6.81
CA VAL A 1088 -36.18 15.15 -7.69
C VAL A 1088 -35.36 16.44 -7.56
N CYS A 1089 -36.04 17.59 -7.45
CA CYS A 1089 -35.40 18.89 -7.25
C CYS A 1089 -34.85 19.13 -5.83
N GLU A 1090 -35.29 18.35 -4.83
CA GLU A 1090 -34.85 18.44 -3.44
C GLU A 1090 -33.63 17.53 -3.14
N PHE A 1091 -33.56 16.37 -3.79
CA PHE A 1091 -32.56 15.34 -3.49
C PHE A 1091 -31.30 15.48 -4.36
N GLY A 1092 -30.44 16.46 -4.01
CA GLY A 1092 -29.22 16.83 -4.74
C GLY A 1092 -28.14 15.75 -4.81
N ASN A 1093 -28.33 14.76 -5.68
CA ASN A 1093 -27.48 13.57 -5.84
C ASN A 1093 -26.87 13.52 -7.26
N ASP A 1094 -25.76 12.79 -7.45
CA ASP A 1094 -24.97 12.79 -8.69
C ASP A 1094 -25.72 12.31 -9.94
N ARG A 1095 -26.84 11.59 -9.75
CA ARG A 1095 -27.72 11.08 -10.82
C ARG A 1095 -28.97 11.92 -11.07
N ILE A 1096 -29.08 13.14 -10.54
CA ILE A 1096 -30.26 14.00 -10.72
C ILE A 1096 -30.57 14.28 -12.21
N ILE A 1097 -29.55 14.39 -13.09
CA ILE A 1097 -29.77 14.58 -14.53
C ILE A 1097 -30.37 13.32 -15.17
N GLU A 1098 -29.87 12.13 -14.80
CA GLU A 1098 -30.42 10.85 -15.29
C GLU A 1098 -31.86 10.66 -14.80
N MET A 1099 -32.15 11.02 -13.54
CA MET A 1099 -33.49 10.99 -12.96
C MET A 1099 -34.43 12.00 -13.62
N LEU A 1100 -33.98 13.24 -13.84
CA LEU A 1100 -34.73 14.26 -14.58
C LEU A 1100 -35.00 13.82 -16.03
N ASN A 1101 -34.03 13.25 -16.74
CA ASN A 1101 -34.23 12.75 -18.11
C ASN A 1101 -35.29 11.63 -18.18
N VAL A 1102 -35.48 10.86 -17.10
CA VAL A 1102 -36.54 9.84 -17.00
C VAL A 1102 -37.89 10.43 -16.57
N VAL A 1103 -37.91 11.41 -15.66
CA VAL A 1103 -39.15 12.00 -15.10
C VAL A 1103 -39.74 13.10 -16.01
N LEU A 1104 -38.89 13.94 -16.62
CA LEU A 1104 -39.30 15.09 -17.44
C LEU A 1104 -40.27 14.75 -18.59
N PRO A 1105 -40.09 13.66 -19.36
CA PRO A 1105 -41.03 13.27 -20.41
C PRO A 1105 -42.48 13.08 -19.91
N TYR A 1106 -42.66 12.70 -18.65
CA TYR A 1106 -43.96 12.45 -18.02
C TYR A 1106 -44.46 13.61 -17.16
N SER A 1107 -43.62 14.63 -16.89
CA SER A 1107 -43.91 15.69 -15.92
C SER A 1107 -44.19 17.08 -16.52
N MET A 1108 -44.34 17.21 -17.84
CA MET A 1108 -44.52 18.50 -18.54
C MET A 1108 -45.73 19.32 -18.04
N SER A 1109 -46.80 18.68 -17.59
CA SER A 1109 -47.97 19.31 -16.96
C SER A 1109 -47.76 19.69 -15.49
N HIS A 1110 -46.72 19.18 -14.83
CA HIS A 1110 -46.51 19.28 -13.37
C HIS A 1110 -45.38 20.25 -12.99
N LEU A 1111 -44.68 20.82 -13.99
CA LEU A 1111 -43.53 21.73 -13.85
C LEU A 1111 -43.77 22.93 -12.93
N ASN A 1112 -45.03 23.37 -12.80
CA ASN A 1112 -45.43 24.56 -12.06
C ASN A 1112 -46.36 24.26 -10.86
N ASN A 1113 -46.56 22.98 -10.52
CA ASN A 1113 -47.48 22.59 -9.44
C ASN A 1113 -46.94 23.06 -8.09
N ARG A 1114 -47.82 23.55 -7.21
CA ARG A 1114 -47.45 24.16 -5.94
C ARG A 1114 -47.64 23.17 -4.79
N ASN A 1115 -46.64 23.02 -3.92
CA ASN A 1115 -46.76 22.21 -2.69
C ASN A 1115 -47.58 22.95 -1.61
N ALA A 1116 -47.67 22.39 -0.39
CA ALA A 1116 -48.42 23.02 0.72
C ALA A 1116 -47.87 24.40 1.15
N ASP A 1117 -46.61 24.71 0.86
CA ASP A 1117 -45.97 26.02 1.08
C ASP A 1117 -46.09 26.96 -0.14
N GLY A 1118 -46.82 26.53 -1.18
CA GLY A 1118 -46.98 27.27 -2.42
C GLY A 1118 -45.79 27.18 -3.37
N ASN A 1119 -44.75 26.42 -3.04
CA ASN A 1119 -43.50 26.30 -3.80
C ASN A 1119 -43.68 25.39 -5.03
N THR A 1120 -43.19 25.84 -6.19
CA THR A 1120 -43.05 24.97 -7.38
C THR A 1120 -41.80 24.08 -7.27
N PRO A 1121 -41.61 23.05 -8.12
CA PRO A 1121 -40.38 22.28 -8.15
C PRO A 1121 -39.13 23.15 -8.33
N LEU A 1122 -39.24 24.23 -9.12
CA LEU A 1122 -38.16 25.20 -9.28
C LEU A 1122 -37.90 26.01 -7.99
N HIS A 1123 -38.92 26.37 -7.21
CA HIS A 1123 -38.70 26.99 -5.89
C HIS A 1123 -37.95 26.03 -4.94
N ARG A 1124 -38.30 24.73 -4.94
CA ARG A 1124 -37.59 23.71 -4.14
C ARG A 1124 -36.14 23.53 -4.60
N ALA A 1125 -35.87 23.52 -5.91
CA ALA A 1125 -34.52 23.44 -6.46
C ALA A 1125 -33.62 24.61 -6.02
N LEU A 1126 -34.19 25.82 -5.93
CA LEU A 1126 -33.48 27.04 -5.52
C LEU A 1126 -33.26 27.10 -4.00
N TYR A 1127 -34.18 26.53 -3.20
CA TYR A 1127 -34.05 26.50 -1.74
C TYR A 1127 -32.89 25.62 -1.24
N MET A 1128 -32.53 24.58 -2.01
CA MET A 1128 -31.40 23.68 -1.73
C MET A 1128 -30.07 24.24 -2.30
N SER A 1129 -29.84 25.54 -2.13
CA SER A 1129 -28.96 26.36 -2.98
C SER A 1129 -27.50 25.91 -3.01
N SER A 1130 -27.09 25.32 -4.13
CA SER A 1130 -25.69 25.26 -4.55
C SER A 1130 -25.61 25.63 -6.03
N HIS A 1131 -24.49 26.24 -6.45
CA HIS A 1131 -24.26 26.65 -7.84
C HIS A 1131 -24.32 25.45 -8.81
N GLU A 1132 -24.05 24.25 -8.31
CA GLU A 1132 -24.09 22.98 -9.06
C GLU A 1132 -25.52 22.49 -9.34
N THR A 1133 -26.49 22.80 -8.46
CA THR A 1133 -27.90 22.40 -8.58
C THR A 1133 -28.52 22.97 -9.86
N LEU A 1134 -28.08 24.16 -10.30
CA LEU A 1134 -28.70 24.88 -11.41
C LEU A 1134 -28.21 24.47 -12.80
N LEU A 1135 -26.96 24.04 -12.90
CA LEU A 1135 -26.49 23.33 -14.10
C LEU A 1135 -27.21 21.98 -14.23
N LYS A 1136 -27.52 21.33 -13.10
CA LYS A 1136 -28.22 20.03 -13.04
C LYS A 1136 -29.72 20.11 -13.36
N ILE A 1137 -30.40 21.24 -13.14
CA ILE A 1137 -31.79 21.47 -13.58
C ILE A 1137 -31.93 22.22 -14.92
N GLN A 1138 -30.85 22.44 -15.67
CA GLN A 1138 -30.93 23.04 -17.01
C GLN A 1138 -31.96 22.33 -17.94
N PRO A 1139 -32.10 20.98 -17.93
CA PRO A 1139 -33.17 20.29 -18.67
C PRO A 1139 -34.60 20.70 -18.27
N LEU A 1140 -34.82 21.07 -17.00
CA LEU A 1140 -36.11 21.58 -16.49
C LEU A 1140 -36.42 22.98 -17.08
N LEU A 1141 -35.40 23.84 -17.16
CA LEU A 1141 -35.51 25.20 -17.72
C LEU A 1141 -35.67 25.18 -19.25
N ASP A 1142 -34.97 24.29 -19.94
CA ASP A 1142 -35.03 24.14 -21.41
C ASP A 1142 -36.35 23.55 -21.92
N THR A 1143 -37.20 22.99 -21.03
CA THR A 1143 -38.60 22.64 -21.39
C THR A 1143 -39.39 23.83 -21.93
N GLY A 1144 -39.00 25.06 -21.56
CA GLY A 1144 -39.72 26.29 -21.91
C GLY A 1144 -41.13 26.40 -21.32
N ALA A 1145 -41.59 25.42 -20.53
CA ALA A 1145 -42.95 25.34 -19.99
C ALA A 1145 -43.05 25.83 -18.53
N ILE A 1146 -41.92 26.12 -17.88
CA ILE A 1146 -41.84 26.78 -16.58
C ILE A 1146 -42.56 28.16 -16.61
N ASP A 1147 -43.24 28.46 -15.51
CA ASP A 1147 -43.83 29.76 -15.18
C ASP A 1147 -43.09 30.36 -13.98
N PHE A 1148 -42.28 31.39 -14.24
CA PHE A 1148 -41.48 32.08 -13.24
C PHE A 1148 -42.27 33.17 -12.47
N SER A 1149 -43.54 33.40 -12.83
CA SER A 1149 -44.40 34.41 -12.16
C SER A 1149 -45.11 33.86 -10.91
N VAL A 1150 -45.09 32.54 -10.72
CA VAL A 1150 -45.66 31.88 -9.54
C VAL A 1150 -44.94 32.35 -8.28
N ARG A 1151 -45.71 32.74 -7.25
CA ARG A 1151 -45.21 33.08 -5.92
C ARG A 1151 -45.51 31.95 -4.92
N ASN A 1152 -44.64 31.71 -3.94
CA ASN A 1152 -44.89 30.82 -2.81
C ASN A 1152 -45.88 31.43 -1.80
N HIS A 1153 -46.16 30.77 -0.67
CA HIS A 1153 -47.04 31.30 0.38
C HIS A 1153 -46.41 32.43 1.21
N ALA A 1154 -45.08 32.62 1.18
CA ALA A 1154 -44.42 33.82 1.68
C ALA A 1154 -44.52 35.01 0.72
N GLY A 1155 -45.05 34.80 -0.49
CA GLY A 1155 -45.22 35.83 -1.53
C GLY A 1155 -44.00 36.02 -2.42
N GLU A 1156 -43.00 35.13 -2.36
CA GLU A 1156 -41.73 35.22 -3.09
C GLU A 1156 -41.82 34.46 -4.41
N THR A 1157 -41.31 35.02 -5.51
CA THR A 1157 -41.04 34.28 -6.76
C THR A 1157 -39.69 33.58 -6.71
N VAL A 1158 -39.43 32.72 -7.69
CA VAL A 1158 -38.10 32.14 -7.96
C VAL A 1158 -36.97 33.17 -8.13
N PHE A 1159 -37.28 34.41 -8.53
CA PHE A 1159 -36.29 35.50 -8.59
C PHE A 1159 -36.08 36.20 -7.25
N ASP A 1160 -37.09 36.19 -6.37
CA ASP A 1160 -37.01 36.80 -5.03
C ASP A 1160 -36.21 35.89 -4.06
N LEU A 1161 -36.25 34.57 -4.28
CA LEU A 1161 -35.50 33.57 -3.52
C LEU A 1161 -34.00 33.51 -3.88
N GLU A 1162 -33.64 33.84 -5.11
CA GLU A 1162 -32.28 33.66 -5.63
C GLU A 1162 -31.43 34.94 -5.50
N ARG A 1163 -30.16 34.77 -5.10
CA ARG A 1163 -29.22 35.88 -4.84
C ARG A 1163 -27.94 35.79 -5.67
N ASP A 1164 -27.68 34.68 -6.34
CA ASP A 1164 -26.52 34.49 -7.20
C ASP A 1164 -26.72 35.14 -8.58
N PRO A 1165 -25.83 36.07 -9.02
CA PRO A 1165 -25.98 36.77 -10.29
C PRO A 1165 -25.95 35.88 -11.54
N ALA A 1166 -25.20 34.76 -11.52
CA ALA A 1166 -25.13 33.85 -12.66
C ALA A 1166 -26.41 33.02 -12.78
N VAL A 1167 -26.96 32.63 -11.63
CA VAL A 1167 -28.24 31.92 -11.56
C VAL A 1167 -29.40 32.82 -11.99
N LEU A 1168 -29.43 34.04 -11.47
CA LEU A 1168 -30.37 35.06 -11.95
C LEU A 1168 -30.20 35.27 -13.46
N SER A 1169 -28.99 35.28 -14.01
CA SER A 1169 -28.78 35.36 -15.47
C SER A 1169 -29.37 34.17 -16.23
N ALA A 1170 -29.22 32.93 -15.73
CA ALA A 1170 -29.81 31.74 -16.33
C ALA A 1170 -31.35 31.75 -16.28
N LEU A 1171 -31.94 32.10 -15.13
CA LEU A 1171 -33.39 32.27 -14.95
C LEU A 1171 -33.93 33.38 -15.87
N HIS A 1172 -33.27 34.54 -15.92
CA HIS A 1172 -33.62 35.64 -16.82
C HIS A 1172 -33.45 35.24 -18.31
N SER A 1173 -32.45 34.43 -18.66
CA SER A 1173 -32.26 33.93 -20.02
C SER A 1173 -33.39 32.99 -20.45
N ALA A 1174 -33.75 32.01 -19.61
CA ALA A 1174 -34.89 31.11 -19.85
C ALA A 1174 -36.23 31.88 -19.91
N ALA A 1175 -36.42 32.85 -19.01
CA ALA A 1175 -37.54 33.79 -19.02
C ALA A 1175 -37.60 34.64 -20.31
N ASN A 1176 -36.46 35.17 -20.78
CA ASN A 1176 -36.39 36.02 -21.97
C ASN A 1176 -36.63 35.24 -23.28
N ARG A 1177 -36.26 33.96 -23.35
CA ARG A 1177 -36.64 33.07 -24.47
C ARG A 1177 -38.17 33.02 -24.65
N LYS A 1178 -38.92 33.24 -23.56
CA LYS A 1178 -40.39 33.26 -23.51
C LYS A 1178 -40.97 34.68 -23.39
N LYS A 1179 -40.51 35.63 -24.23
CA LYS A 1179 -41.01 37.03 -24.40
C LYS A 1179 -41.80 37.57 -23.19
N TRP A 1180 -41.10 37.84 -22.09
CA TRP A 1180 -41.73 38.45 -20.93
C TRP A 1180 -42.18 39.88 -21.26
N LYS A 1181 -43.49 40.08 -21.41
CA LYS A 1181 -44.07 41.44 -21.41
C LYS A 1181 -44.12 41.90 -19.96
N THR A 1182 -43.12 42.67 -19.53
CA THR A 1182 -43.21 43.44 -18.29
C THR A 1182 -44.28 44.53 -18.45
N PRO A 1183 -45.33 44.57 -17.60
CA PRO A 1183 -46.26 45.68 -17.58
C PRO A 1183 -45.74 46.74 -16.60
N GLY A 1184 -45.59 47.98 -17.08
CA GLY A 1184 -45.82 49.21 -16.32
C GLY A 1184 -44.98 49.49 -15.06
N HIS A 1185 -44.08 50.45 -15.20
CA HIS A 1185 -43.76 51.43 -14.15
C HIS A 1185 -44.99 51.90 -13.36
N ASP A 1186 -44.80 52.30 -12.08
CA ASP A 1186 -44.96 53.71 -11.68
C ASP A 1186 -44.28 54.04 -10.33
N ASP A 1187 -43.93 55.32 -10.18
CA ASP A 1187 -43.60 56.09 -8.95
C ASP A 1187 -42.29 55.89 -8.12
N ILE A 1188 -41.21 56.53 -8.62
CA ILE A 1188 -40.54 57.72 -8.01
C ILE A 1188 -40.00 57.59 -6.55
N SER A 1189 -38.68 57.74 -6.32
CA SER A 1189 -38.08 59.08 -6.08
C SER A 1189 -36.55 59.17 -6.25
N SER A 1190 -36.09 60.39 -6.55
CA SER A 1190 -34.72 60.83 -6.89
C SER A 1190 -33.68 60.59 -5.77
N SER A 1191 -32.37 60.39 -6.04
CA SER A 1191 -31.52 61.00 -7.08
C SER A 1191 -30.28 60.11 -7.39
N ALA A 1192 -29.30 60.40 -8.27
CA ALA A 1192 -28.95 61.65 -8.96
C ALA A 1192 -28.46 61.45 -10.42
N ARG A 1193 -27.14 61.36 -10.67
CA ARG A 1193 -26.50 61.07 -11.98
C ARG A 1193 -25.21 60.25 -11.80
N PRO A 1194 -24.83 59.41 -12.78
CA PRO A 1194 -23.65 58.56 -12.69
C PRO A 1194 -22.35 59.33 -12.98
N LEU A 1195 -21.59 59.59 -11.92
CA LEU A 1195 -20.13 59.71 -11.92
C LEU A 1195 -19.63 59.13 -10.59
N ASP A 1196 -18.40 58.63 -10.59
CA ASP A 1196 -17.66 58.15 -9.41
C ASP A 1196 -18.21 56.89 -8.69
N LEU A 1197 -18.06 55.73 -9.35
CA LEU A 1197 -17.25 54.65 -8.74
C LEU A 1197 -16.64 53.68 -9.77
N ALA A 1198 -16.18 54.21 -10.92
CA ALA A 1198 -15.29 53.48 -11.82
C ALA A 1198 -13.82 53.71 -11.39
N SER A 1199 -13.39 53.09 -10.29
CA SER A 1199 -11.97 52.99 -9.94
C SER A 1199 -11.68 51.69 -9.17
N SER A 1200 -10.81 50.86 -9.76
CA SER A 1200 -10.38 49.51 -9.32
C SER A 1200 -11.38 48.35 -9.52
N VAL A 1201 -11.41 47.78 -10.73
CA VAL A 1201 -10.74 46.51 -11.11
C VAL A 1201 -10.55 46.54 -12.64
N ASP A 1202 -9.57 45.80 -13.15
CA ASP A 1202 -8.98 45.94 -14.49
C ASP A 1202 -9.96 45.71 -15.65
N HIS A 1203 -9.99 46.64 -16.62
CA HIS A 1203 -10.96 46.65 -17.73
C HIS A 1203 -10.40 46.04 -19.03
N SER A 1204 -9.40 45.15 -18.91
CA SER A 1204 -8.55 44.69 -20.02
C SER A 1204 -8.97 43.36 -20.68
N ALA A 1205 -9.92 42.60 -20.12
CA ALA A 1205 -10.21 41.22 -20.57
C ALA A 1205 -11.46 41.05 -21.47
N LEU A 1206 -12.30 42.07 -21.66
CA LEU A 1206 -13.66 41.91 -22.25
C LEU A 1206 -13.87 42.50 -23.67
N CYS A 1207 -12.79 42.93 -24.35
CA CYS A 1207 -12.86 43.49 -25.72
C CYS A 1207 -12.25 42.60 -26.81
N ALA A 1208 -12.08 41.28 -26.57
CA ALA A 1208 -11.42 40.36 -27.50
C ALA A 1208 -12.16 39.02 -27.70
N LEU A 1209 -13.49 39.06 -27.78
CA LEU A 1209 -14.30 37.96 -28.31
C LEU A 1209 -15.34 38.49 -29.31
N TYR A 1210 -14.90 38.53 -30.57
CA TYR A 1210 -15.72 38.42 -31.78
C TYR A 1210 -15.21 37.20 -32.55
#